data_AF-A0AAV0N221-F1
#
_entry.id   AF-A0AAV0N221-F1
#
_cell.length_a   1.000
_cell.length_b   1.000
_cell.length_c   1.000
_cell.angle_alpha   90.00
_cell.angle_beta   90.00
_cell.angle_gamma   90.00
#
_symmetry.space_group_name_H-M   'P 1'
#
loop_
_entity.id
_entity.type
_entity.pdbx_description
1 polymer ?
#
loop_
_entity_poly.entity_id
_entity_poly.type
_entity_poly.pdbx_seq_one_letter_code
_entity_poly.pdbx_strand_id
1 'polypeptide(L)'
;MHTLLAGVAILLPTFLLLRVLATTSIRHIVLQSCRAIADRLHLHQTYTVPQFDPTTLLPNPLYSRVAAYLSSLQPSDSSAAATNLLSGSNPSHDIILSPDPNRHVITDRFLSAPLSWSNHPASSPASSGCKFVLCLRKKDKRRILRPYLQHILSVSEDAGREIKSFTTHFAPSAAAAESPWRAVPFAHPATMETVVMDADLKGKVKSDLELFLKSKQYYHRLGRAWKRSYLLHGASGTGKSSFVAAMARFLCFDVYEIDFSKLAGDWDLLKLLSQTTPRSVVVIEDLDRLLANSSGNLSLSGLLKFMDGIGCEERVMIYTMTSKEGIDPSVLRPGRIDVQIHFPLCDFPAFKTLAGNYLGVKEHKLFPQVEEVFLSGASLSPAEIGEIMIANRGSPSRALKSVITALQAADAAASDARAVRLMRESRASGVPPTAAAAAGDDGGGVFCRESVHTVREFRKLYGLLRIGSRRKEENSVPSSELGGGSGPLEKEGRIDGVSRGCQTSKVSLAGPSSFRSALGSFALTVLPRKHGKRPVLNCETCHLGVFQFASLVPIVNPFVPQNYIIGAFKPACNIAITLNDAKMRKQVPVKKENGQTIMTPLFQSQESVAGKVVIEPPQGKKVEHNGVKVELLGQIEMYFDRGNFYDFTSLVRELEVPGELYERKTYPFEFSTVEMPYETYNGVNVRLRYVLKVTVSRGYAGSIIEYQDFVVRNYTPPPPVNNTIKMEVGIEDCLHIEFEYNKSKYHLKDVIIGKIYFLLVRIKIKNMDLEIRRRESTGSGANTHVETETLAKFELMDGAPVRGESIPIRLFLSPYELTPTHRNINNKFSVKYYLNLVLVDEEDRRYFKQQEITIYRMQEGS
;
A
#
# COMPACT_ATOMS: atom_id res chain seq x y z
N MET A 1 63.14 -103.05 3.39
CA MET A 1 61.72 -102.60 3.40
C MET A 1 61.49 -101.22 4.03
N HIS A 2 62.14 -100.83 5.13
CA HIS A 2 61.81 -99.58 5.85
C HIS A 2 61.82 -98.28 5.01
N THR A 3 62.67 -98.16 4.00
CA THR A 3 62.76 -96.97 3.13
C THR A 3 61.50 -96.71 2.29
N LEU A 4 60.78 -97.75 1.86
CA LEU A 4 59.56 -97.57 1.05
C LEU A 4 58.38 -97.02 1.87
N LEU A 5 58.23 -97.49 3.11
CA LEU A 5 57.17 -97.02 4.02
C LEU A 5 57.33 -95.54 4.39
N ALA A 6 58.57 -95.07 4.58
CA ALA A 6 58.85 -93.66 4.86
C ALA A 6 58.42 -92.73 3.72
N GLY A 7 58.64 -93.13 2.45
CA GLY A 7 58.20 -92.35 1.29
C GLY A 7 56.68 -92.21 1.20
N VAL A 8 55.94 -93.31 1.39
CA VAL A 8 54.46 -93.30 1.36
C VAL A 8 53.88 -92.44 2.48
N ALA A 9 54.47 -92.47 3.68
CA ALA A 9 54.04 -91.68 4.83
C ALA A 9 54.14 -90.15 4.61
N ILE A 10 55.00 -89.69 3.70
CA ILE A 10 55.14 -88.26 3.35
C ILE A 10 54.31 -87.91 2.10
N LEU A 11 54.24 -88.81 1.11
CA LEU A 11 53.49 -88.58 -0.13
C LEU A 11 51.97 -88.54 0.08
N LEU A 12 51.40 -89.34 0.98
CA LEU A 12 49.97 -89.32 1.25
C LEU A 12 49.46 -87.97 1.83
N PRO A 13 50.05 -87.43 2.93
CA PRO A 13 49.61 -86.15 3.48
C PRO A 13 49.94 -84.97 2.57
N THR A 14 51.04 -84.99 1.80
CA THR A 14 51.34 -83.92 0.83
C THR A 14 50.38 -83.93 -0.36
N PHE A 15 49.98 -85.10 -0.87
CA PHE A 15 48.96 -85.19 -1.92
C PHE A 15 47.56 -84.77 -1.42
N LEU A 16 47.20 -85.14 -0.19
CA LEU A 16 45.98 -84.65 0.47
C LEU A 16 46.02 -83.12 0.68
N LEU A 17 47.15 -82.58 1.14
CA LEU A 17 47.36 -81.14 1.29
C LEU A 17 47.22 -80.40 -0.05
N LEU A 18 47.83 -80.91 -1.13
CA LEU A 18 47.64 -80.35 -2.48
C LEU A 18 46.17 -80.42 -2.94
N ARG A 19 45.44 -81.51 -2.67
CA ARG A 19 44.00 -81.59 -3.00
C ARG A 19 43.15 -80.61 -2.18
N VAL A 20 43.45 -80.42 -0.90
CA VAL A 20 42.78 -79.43 -0.05
C VAL A 20 43.07 -78.00 -0.52
N LEU A 21 44.34 -77.68 -0.79
CA LEU A 21 44.76 -76.38 -1.34
C LEU A 21 44.17 -76.11 -2.72
N ALA A 22 44.15 -77.09 -3.64
CA ALA A 22 43.56 -76.92 -4.96
C ALA A 22 42.04 -76.70 -4.90
N THR A 23 41.31 -77.51 -4.12
CA THR A 23 39.84 -77.39 -4.03
C THR A 23 39.40 -76.11 -3.32
N THR A 24 40.12 -75.67 -2.28
CA THR A 24 39.85 -74.37 -1.62
C THR A 24 40.23 -73.19 -2.52
N SER A 25 41.41 -73.21 -3.14
CA SER A 25 41.88 -72.12 -4.01
C SER A 25 40.99 -71.96 -5.24
N ILE A 26 40.65 -73.04 -5.94
CA ILE A 26 39.75 -72.98 -7.11
C ILE A 26 38.37 -72.49 -6.69
N ARG A 27 37.82 -72.97 -5.56
CA ARG A 27 36.50 -72.50 -5.08
C ARG A 27 36.53 -71.04 -4.66
N HIS A 28 37.63 -70.53 -4.09
CA HIS A 28 37.79 -69.11 -3.78
C HIS A 28 38.00 -68.26 -5.04
N ILE A 29 38.80 -68.70 -6.01
CA ILE A 29 38.99 -68.03 -7.30
C ILE A 29 37.70 -67.99 -8.12
N VAL A 30 36.91 -69.08 -8.12
CA VAL A 30 35.59 -69.12 -8.76
C VAL A 30 34.60 -68.22 -8.01
N LEU A 31 34.53 -68.26 -6.67
CA LEU A 31 33.66 -67.34 -5.91
C LEU A 31 34.06 -65.87 -6.08
N GLN A 32 35.35 -65.57 -6.16
CA GLN A 32 35.89 -64.22 -6.37
C GLN A 32 35.70 -63.75 -7.81
N SER A 33 35.78 -64.67 -8.79
CA SER A 33 35.43 -64.40 -10.19
C SER A 33 33.92 -64.21 -10.35
N CYS A 34 33.08 -65.04 -9.73
CA CYS A 34 31.62 -64.88 -9.73
C CYS A 34 31.19 -63.60 -9.00
N ARG A 35 31.86 -63.20 -7.91
CA ARG A 35 31.66 -61.88 -7.27
C ARG A 35 32.10 -60.74 -8.20
N ALA A 36 33.29 -60.81 -8.80
CA ALA A 36 33.76 -59.81 -9.76
C ALA A 36 32.89 -59.74 -11.03
N ILE A 37 32.25 -60.84 -11.45
CA ILE A 37 31.29 -60.90 -12.54
C ILE A 37 29.93 -60.33 -12.09
N ALA A 38 29.46 -60.60 -10.88
CA ALA A 38 28.27 -59.96 -10.30
C ALA A 38 28.45 -58.44 -10.11
N ASP A 39 29.65 -57.99 -9.71
CA ASP A 39 30.02 -56.58 -9.62
C ASP A 39 30.16 -55.92 -11.00
N ARG A 40 30.58 -56.66 -12.04
CA ARG A 40 30.51 -56.22 -13.45
C ARG A 40 29.07 -56.19 -13.97
N LEU A 41 28.20 -57.11 -13.56
CA LEU A 41 26.78 -57.13 -13.97
C LEU A 41 25.99 -55.99 -13.32
N HIS A 42 26.25 -55.68 -12.05
CA HIS A 42 25.71 -54.49 -11.38
C HIS A 42 26.58 -53.22 -11.59
N LEU A 43 27.04 -52.99 -12.82
CA LEU A 43 27.85 -51.82 -13.21
C LEU A 43 27.17 -50.47 -12.89
N HIS A 44 25.84 -50.42 -12.96
CA HIS A 44 25.02 -49.23 -12.79
C HIS A 44 24.15 -49.29 -11.52
N GLN A 45 23.87 -48.14 -10.94
CA GLN A 45 22.86 -47.92 -9.90
C GLN A 45 21.82 -46.92 -10.41
N THR A 46 20.55 -47.24 -10.21
CA THR A 46 19.42 -46.36 -10.52
C THR A 46 18.95 -45.58 -9.29
N TYR A 47 18.41 -44.39 -9.53
CA TYR A 47 17.80 -43.49 -8.54
C TYR A 47 16.47 -42.98 -9.10
N THR A 48 15.39 -43.07 -8.32
CA THR A 48 14.05 -42.67 -8.76
C THR A 48 13.66 -41.32 -8.15
N VAL A 49 13.13 -40.43 -8.98
CA VAL A 49 12.54 -39.15 -8.57
C VAL A 49 11.04 -39.20 -8.92
N PRO A 50 10.17 -39.53 -7.94
CA PRO A 50 8.72 -39.56 -8.17
C PRO A 50 8.15 -38.14 -8.22
N GLN A 51 7.07 -37.93 -8.97
CA GLN A 51 6.37 -36.65 -9.06
C GLN A 51 5.71 -36.21 -7.75
N PHE A 52 5.27 -37.17 -6.93
CA PHE A 52 4.68 -36.94 -5.61
C PHE A 52 5.48 -37.71 -4.55
N ASP A 53 5.57 -37.16 -3.34
CA ASP A 53 6.12 -37.87 -2.18
C ASP A 53 5.14 -39.00 -1.76
N PRO A 54 5.59 -40.27 -1.73
CA PRO A 54 4.72 -41.41 -1.41
C PRO A 54 4.18 -41.41 0.02
N THR A 55 4.67 -40.53 0.91
CA THR A 55 4.19 -40.44 2.32
C THR A 55 3.22 -39.29 2.57
N THR A 56 3.38 -38.16 1.88
CA THR A 56 2.55 -36.95 2.09
C THR A 56 1.61 -36.61 0.92
N LEU A 57 1.73 -37.28 -0.22
CA LEU A 57 1.05 -36.97 -1.50
C LEU A 57 1.33 -35.56 -2.05
N LEU A 58 2.26 -34.81 -1.45
CA LEU A 58 2.67 -33.49 -1.92
C LEU A 58 3.57 -33.59 -3.17
N PRO A 59 3.50 -32.62 -4.10
CA PRO A 59 4.35 -32.61 -5.29
C PRO A 59 5.83 -32.42 -4.92
N ASN A 60 6.69 -33.27 -5.48
CA ASN A 60 8.11 -33.30 -5.19
C ASN A 60 8.85 -32.12 -5.90
N PRO A 61 9.47 -31.18 -5.16
CA PRO A 61 10.13 -30.01 -5.76
C PRO A 61 11.44 -30.35 -6.51
N LEU A 62 11.96 -31.58 -6.40
CA LEU A 62 13.04 -32.06 -7.27
C LEU A 62 12.52 -32.54 -8.62
N TYR A 63 11.28 -33.05 -8.70
CA TYR A 63 10.70 -33.53 -9.96
C TYR A 63 10.55 -32.40 -10.99
N SER A 64 10.02 -31.24 -10.57
CA SER A 64 9.87 -30.07 -11.45
C SER A 64 11.22 -29.51 -11.94
N ARG A 65 12.23 -29.46 -11.05
CA ARG A 65 13.59 -29.01 -11.41
C ARG A 65 14.30 -29.98 -12.35
N VAL A 66 14.16 -31.28 -12.14
CA VAL A 66 14.67 -32.31 -13.06
C VAL A 66 13.95 -32.22 -14.41
N ALA A 67 12.63 -32.02 -14.44
CA ALA A 67 11.90 -31.81 -15.70
C ALA A 67 12.44 -30.60 -16.48
N ALA A 68 12.59 -29.45 -15.82
CA ALA A 68 13.11 -28.22 -16.43
C ALA A 68 14.56 -28.36 -16.93
N TYR A 69 15.42 -29.06 -16.18
CA TYR A 69 16.78 -29.38 -16.63
C TYR A 69 16.76 -30.30 -17.85
N LEU A 70 15.96 -31.37 -17.84
CA LEU A 70 15.86 -32.31 -18.95
C LEU A 70 15.26 -31.68 -20.21
N SER A 71 14.38 -30.67 -20.11
CA SER A 71 13.92 -29.89 -21.26
C SER A 71 14.93 -28.82 -21.74
N SER A 72 15.97 -28.51 -20.97
CA SER A 72 17.08 -27.65 -21.40
C SER A 72 18.21 -28.40 -22.14
N LEU A 73 18.28 -29.73 -21.99
CA LEU A 73 19.21 -30.57 -22.72
C LEU A 73 18.75 -30.74 -24.18
N GLN A 74 19.46 -30.11 -25.12
CA GLN A 74 19.23 -30.36 -26.55
C GLN A 74 19.48 -31.84 -26.89
N PRO A 75 18.60 -32.50 -27.68
CA PRO A 75 18.76 -33.90 -28.04
C PRO A 75 19.86 -34.07 -29.10
N SER A 76 21.10 -34.28 -28.65
CA SER A 76 22.26 -34.53 -29.52
C SER A 76 22.22 -35.95 -30.12
N ASP A 77 21.53 -36.09 -31.25
CA ASP A 77 21.61 -37.13 -32.28
C ASP A 77 21.58 -38.63 -31.93
N SER A 78 20.96 -39.41 -32.83
CA SER A 78 21.15 -40.86 -33.04
C SER A 78 20.52 -41.87 -32.07
N SER A 79 19.22 -41.73 -31.75
CA SER A 79 18.36 -42.91 -31.55
C SER A 79 16.88 -42.60 -31.84
N ALA A 80 16.29 -43.26 -32.83
CA ALA A 80 14.93 -42.95 -33.30
C ALA A 80 13.87 -43.85 -32.64
N ALA A 81 12.90 -43.23 -31.96
CA ALA A 81 11.57 -43.79 -31.70
C ALA A 81 10.58 -42.64 -31.41
N ALA A 82 9.58 -42.47 -32.29
CA ALA A 82 8.37 -41.64 -32.15
C ALA A 82 8.51 -40.22 -31.53
N THR A 83 8.32 -39.19 -32.37
CA THR A 83 7.93 -37.83 -31.96
C THR A 83 6.56 -37.50 -32.54
N ASN A 84 5.66 -37.01 -31.70
CA ASN A 84 4.34 -36.50 -32.08
C ASN A 84 4.46 -35.01 -32.40
N LEU A 85 3.93 -34.61 -33.56
CA LEU A 85 3.86 -33.21 -33.99
C LEU A 85 2.66 -32.54 -33.31
N LEU A 86 2.89 -31.50 -32.51
CA LEU A 86 1.83 -30.71 -31.88
C LEU A 86 2.02 -29.22 -32.22
N SER A 87 0.92 -28.54 -32.56
CA SER A 87 0.93 -27.08 -32.71
C SER A 87 1.03 -26.41 -31.34
N GLY A 88 1.95 -25.46 -31.18
CA GLY A 88 2.02 -24.64 -29.96
C GLY A 88 0.75 -23.79 -29.75
N SER A 89 0.52 -23.34 -28.52
CA SER A 89 -0.61 -22.46 -28.15
C SER A 89 -0.38 -20.98 -28.49
N ASN A 90 0.65 -20.65 -29.27
CA ASN A 90 0.93 -19.33 -29.81
C ASN A 90 0.40 -19.22 -31.26
N PRO A 91 0.00 -18.02 -31.74
CA PRO A 91 -0.38 -17.80 -33.13
C PRO A 91 0.81 -17.69 -34.10
N SER A 92 2.05 -17.94 -33.65
CA SER A 92 3.23 -18.13 -34.50
C SER A 92 3.33 -19.59 -34.96
N HIS A 93 3.81 -19.84 -36.17
CA HIS A 93 3.83 -21.16 -36.83
C HIS A 93 4.91 -22.13 -36.28
N ASP A 94 5.00 -22.27 -34.96
CA ASP A 94 5.92 -23.21 -34.30
C ASP A 94 5.26 -24.58 -34.12
N ILE A 95 5.64 -25.54 -34.96
CA ILE A 95 5.28 -26.96 -34.79
C ILE A 95 6.27 -27.58 -33.81
N ILE A 96 5.79 -27.95 -32.63
CA ILE A 96 6.60 -28.50 -31.54
C ILE A 96 6.68 -30.02 -31.68
N LEU A 97 7.90 -30.54 -31.80
CA LEU A 97 8.21 -31.97 -31.73
C LEU A 97 8.12 -32.43 -30.27
N SER A 98 7.03 -33.12 -29.93
CA SER A 98 6.83 -33.70 -28.58
C SER A 98 7.21 -35.20 -28.58
N PRO A 99 8.14 -35.67 -27.74
CA PRO A 99 8.49 -37.09 -27.69
C PRO A 99 7.33 -38.00 -27.25
N ASP A 100 7.32 -39.26 -27.71
CA ASP A 100 6.39 -40.28 -27.20
C ASP A 100 6.55 -40.46 -25.67
N PRO A 101 5.46 -40.45 -24.88
CA PRO A 101 5.49 -40.72 -23.45
C PRO A 101 6.17 -42.05 -23.07
N ASN A 102 6.17 -43.03 -23.98
CA ASN A 102 6.77 -44.34 -23.76
C ASN A 102 8.25 -44.38 -24.17
N ARG A 103 9.11 -44.29 -23.15
CA ARG A 103 10.49 -44.85 -23.13
C ARG A 103 11.60 -44.00 -23.76
N HIS A 104 11.47 -42.67 -23.82
CA HIS A 104 12.63 -41.80 -24.11
C HIS A 104 13.73 -41.94 -23.04
N VAL A 105 14.99 -42.10 -23.47
CA VAL A 105 16.17 -42.14 -22.60
C VAL A 105 17.10 -40.99 -22.97
N ILE A 106 17.08 -39.92 -22.15
CA ILE A 106 17.97 -38.76 -22.32
C ILE A 106 19.36 -39.14 -21.78
N THR A 107 20.43 -38.82 -22.51
CA THR A 107 21.81 -39.08 -22.06
C THR A 107 22.56 -37.78 -21.82
N ASP A 108 23.41 -37.77 -20.80
CA ASP A 108 24.15 -36.60 -20.32
C ASP A 108 25.61 -36.99 -19.98
N ARG A 109 26.54 -36.03 -19.98
CA ARG A 109 27.98 -36.24 -19.75
C ARG A 109 28.54 -35.21 -18.77
N PHE A 110 28.46 -35.51 -17.48
CA PHE A 110 28.98 -34.64 -16.42
C PHE A 110 30.33 -35.14 -15.89
N LEU A 111 31.34 -34.24 -15.81
CA LEU A 111 32.71 -34.54 -15.36
C LEU A 111 33.29 -35.83 -16.00
N SER A 112 33.14 -35.94 -17.33
CA SER A 112 33.52 -37.06 -18.21
C SER A 112 32.90 -38.43 -17.92
N ALA A 113 31.89 -38.53 -17.04
CA ALA A 113 31.10 -39.74 -16.87
C ALA A 113 29.77 -39.66 -17.64
N PRO A 114 29.34 -40.74 -18.33
CA PRO A 114 28.02 -40.82 -18.93
C PRO A 114 26.96 -41.11 -17.87
N LEU A 115 25.84 -40.39 -17.95
CA LEU A 115 24.62 -40.60 -17.19
C LEU A 115 23.44 -40.77 -18.15
N SER A 116 22.36 -41.40 -17.71
CA SER A 116 21.12 -41.43 -18.48
C SER A 116 19.87 -41.31 -17.60
N TRP A 117 18.83 -40.72 -18.15
CA TRP A 117 17.54 -40.47 -17.53
C TRP A 117 16.43 -41.10 -18.36
N SER A 118 15.60 -41.95 -17.76
CA SER A 118 14.34 -42.40 -18.38
C SER A 118 13.13 -41.81 -17.66
N ASN A 119 12.10 -41.43 -18.42
CA ASN A 119 10.78 -41.18 -17.87
C ASN A 119 10.00 -42.50 -17.84
N HIS A 120 9.27 -42.76 -16.75
CA HIS A 120 8.35 -43.89 -16.65
C HIS A 120 6.98 -43.40 -16.17
N PRO A 121 5.89 -43.64 -16.92
CA PRO A 121 4.54 -43.49 -16.38
C PRO A 121 4.28 -44.50 -15.25
N ALA A 122 3.30 -44.21 -14.39
CA ALA A 122 2.80 -45.18 -13.41
C ALA A 122 2.01 -46.30 -14.10
N SER A 123 2.20 -47.53 -13.65
CA SER A 123 1.56 -48.74 -14.20
C SER A 123 0.23 -49.09 -13.50
N SER A 124 -0.47 -48.10 -12.93
CA SER A 124 -1.75 -48.28 -12.26
C SER A 124 -2.60 -47.00 -12.38
N PRO A 125 -3.89 -47.09 -12.74
CA PRO A 125 -4.76 -45.92 -12.90
C PRO A 125 -5.08 -45.21 -11.58
N ALA A 126 -4.78 -45.81 -10.42
CA ALA A 126 -5.02 -45.23 -9.10
C ALA A 126 -3.89 -44.30 -8.61
N SER A 127 -2.77 -44.18 -9.34
CA SER A 127 -1.65 -43.31 -8.95
C SER A 127 -1.13 -42.49 -10.13
N SER A 128 -1.81 -41.36 -10.39
CA SER A 128 -1.56 -40.42 -11.50
C SER A 128 -0.25 -39.62 -11.36
N GLY A 129 0.90 -40.29 -11.30
CA GLY A 129 2.21 -39.67 -11.15
C GLY A 129 3.29 -40.30 -12.02
N CYS A 130 3.99 -39.47 -12.80
CA CYS A 130 5.19 -39.87 -13.53
C CYS A 130 6.40 -39.99 -12.58
N LYS A 131 7.46 -40.68 -13.03
CA LYS A 131 8.73 -40.76 -12.30
C LYS A 131 9.92 -40.73 -13.25
N PHE A 132 10.92 -39.91 -12.93
CA PHE A 132 12.21 -39.95 -13.61
C PHE A 132 13.14 -40.95 -12.94
N VAL A 133 13.99 -41.62 -13.73
CA VAL A 133 14.96 -42.60 -13.24
C VAL A 133 16.35 -42.25 -13.78
N LEU A 134 17.23 -41.79 -12.90
CA LEU A 134 18.64 -41.54 -13.19
C LEU A 134 19.42 -42.85 -13.07
N CYS A 135 20.20 -43.18 -14.09
CA CYS A 135 21.11 -44.31 -14.14
C CYS A 135 22.57 -43.80 -14.15
N LEU A 136 23.39 -44.28 -13.22
CA LEU A 136 24.81 -43.89 -13.12
C LEU A 136 25.71 -45.07 -12.74
N ARG A 137 26.99 -45.03 -13.14
CA ARG A 137 27.97 -46.08 -12.84
C ARG A 137 28.34 -46.07 -11.36
N LYS A 138 28.34 -47.24 -10.70
CA LYS A 138 28.61 -47.35 -9.24
C LYS A 138 29.94 -46.73 -8.81
N LYS A 139 30.97 -46.80 -9.66
CA LYS A 139 32.31 -46.21 -9.42
C LYS A 139 32.27 -44.68 -9.32
N ASP A 140 31.50 -44.03 -10.20
CA ASP A 140 31.43 -42.57 -10.31
C ASP A 140 30.56 -41.91 -9.23
N LYS A 141 29.66 -42.67 -8.59
CA LYS A 141 28.72 -42.22 -7.54
C LYS A 141 29.33 -41.23 -6.54
N ARG A 142 30.48 -41.56 -5.94
CA ARG A 142 31.11 -40.74 -4.87
C ARG A 142 31.65 -39.40 -5.39
N ARG A 143 32.03 -39.33 -6.67
CA ARG A 143 32.59 -38.12 -7.32
C ARG A 143 31.50 -37.22 -7.90
N ILE A 144 30.45 -37.81 -8.46
CA ILE A 144 29.54 -37.11 -9.38
C ILE A 144 28.14 -36.87 -8.83
N LEU A 145 27.56 -37.77 -8.04
CA LEU A 145 26.12 -37.68 -7.71
C LEU A 145 25.73 -36.37 -7.00
N ARG A 146 26.51 -35.93 -6.00
CA ARG A 146 26.22 -34.68 -5.27
C ARG A 146 26.49 -33.43 -6.13
N PRO A 147 27.65 -33.26 -6.79
CA PRO A 147 27.88 -32.12 -7.67
C PRO A 147 26.92 -32.05 -8.86
N TYR A 148 26.52 -33.19 -9.45
CA TYR A 148 25.57 -33.24 -10.56
C TYR A 148 24.15 -32.83 -10.13
N LEU A 149 23.68 -33.29 -8.97
CA LEU A 149 22.42 -32.80 -8.41
C LEU A 149 22.48 -31.29 -8.11
N GLN A 150 23.60 -30.77 -7.62
CA GLN A 150 23.78 -29.33 -7.42
C GLN A 150 23.80 -28.55 -8.74
N HIS A 151 24.42 -29.10 -9.80
CA HIS A 151 24.39 -28.55 -11.17
C HIS A 151 22.97 -28.51 -11.75
N ILE A 152 22.18 -29.56 -11.57
CA ILE A 152 20.76 -29.59 -11.95
C ILE A 152 19.98 -28.49 -11.21
N LEU A 153 20.24 -28.29 -9.92
CA LEU A 153 19.60 -27.23 -9.15
C LEU A 153 19.97 -25.83 -9.66
N SER A 154 21.24 -25.54 -9.95
CA SER A 154 21.63 -24.23 -10.50
C SER A 154 21.09 -24.00 -11.91
N VAL A 155 21.27 -24.96 -12.83
CA VAL A 155 20.83 -24.81 -14.23
C VAL A 155 19.29 -24.72 -14.32
N SER A 156 18.54 -25.44 -13.47
CA SER A 156 17.07 -25.29 -13.43
C SER A 156 16.61 -23.98 -12.77
N GLU A 157 17.42 -23.36 -11.90
CA GLU A 157 17.12 -22.02 -11.36
C GLU A 157 17.49 -20.88 -12.32
N ASP A 158 18.47 -21.06 -13.21
CA ASP A 158 18.84 -20.08 -14.23
C ASP A 158 17.97 -20.22 -15.50
N ALA A 159 17.79 -21.42 -16.05
CA ALA A 159 16.83 -21.68 -17.13
C ALA A 159 15.39 -21.35 -16.71
N GLY A 160 15.07 -21.49 -15.41
CA GLY A 160 13.82 -21.06 -14.80
C GLY A 160 13.63 -19.53 -14.70
N ARG A 161 14.60 -18.72 -15.13
CA ARG A 161 14.44 -17.27 -15.36
C ARG A 161 14.19 -16.93 -16.82
N GLU A 162 14.82 -17.65 -17.75
CA GLU A 162 14.76 -17.36 -19.20
C GLU A 162 13.52 -17.97 -19.88
N ILE A 163 13.08 -19.16 -19.46
CA ILE A 163 12.04 -19.95 -20.16
C ILE A 163 10.63 -19.69 -19.57
N LYS A 164 10.49 -18.80 -18.58
CA LYS A 164 9.21 -18.57 -17.90
C LYS A 164 8.17 -17.88 -18.79
N SER A 165 7.18 -18.66 -19.24
CA SER A 165 5.83 -18.16 -19.47
C SER A 165 5.19 -17.79 -18.13
N PHE A 166 5.41 -16.54 -17.69
CA PHE A 166 4.82 -16.00 -16.46
C PHE A 166 3.31 -16.23 -16.46
N THR A 167 2.75 -16.56 -15.29
CA THR A 167 1.33 -16.88 -15.19
C THR A 167 0.56 -15.77 -14.49
N THR A 168 -0.51 -15.32 -15.12
CA THR A 168 -1.55 -14.49 -14.51
C THR A 168 -2.53 -15.42 -13.79
N HIS A 169 -2.72 -15.20 -12.51
CA HIS A 169 -3.64 -15.95 -11.67
C HIS A 169 -4.83 -15.06 -11.27
N PHE A 170 -6.01 -15.46 -11.72
CA PHE A 170 -7.28 -14.77 -11.38
C PHE A 170 -8.04 -15.56 -10.31
N ALA A 171 -8.54 -14.88 -9.28
CA ALA A 171 -9.44 -15.49 -8.30
C ALA A 171 -10.80 -15.83 -8.96
N PRO A 172 -11.25 -17.10 -8.95
CA PRO A 172 -12.53 -17.49 -9.54
C PRO A 172 -13.71 -17.07 -8.64
N SER A 173 -14.89 -16.91 -9.26
CA SER A 173 -16.14 -16.82 -8.51
C SER A 173 -16.36 -18.10 -7.68
N ALA A 174 -17.01 -17.97 -6.53
CA ALA A 174 -17.07 -18.96 -5.42
C ALA A 174 -17.82 -20.29 -5.69
N ALA A 175 -17.75 -20.85 -6.90
CA ALA A 175 -18.46 -22.06 -7.33
C ALA A 175 -17.56 -23.14 -7.97
N ALA A 176 -16.24 -22.98 -7.98
CA ALA A 176 -15.27 -23.97 -8.46
C ALA A 176 -14.44 -24.53 -7.28
N ALA A 177 -14.48 -25.85 -7.08
CA ALA A 177 -14.10 -26.46 -5.80
C ALA A 177 -12.62 -26.88 -5.66
N GLU A 178 -11.84 -26.95 -6.76
CA GLU A 178 -10.53 -27.65 -6.76
C GLU A 178 -9.31 -26.74 -6.95
N SER A 179 -9.43 -25.57 -7.60
CA SER A 179 -8.35 -24.57 -7.58
C SER A 179 -8.88 -23.14 -7.37
N PRO A 180 -8.26 -22.35 -6.47
CA PRO A 180 -8.68 -20.99 -6.15
C PRO A 180 -7.98 -19.92 -7.02
N TRP A 181 -7.25 -20.34 -8.05
CA TRP A 181 -6.46 -19.47 -8.92
C TRP A 181 -6.46 -20.01 -10.36
N ARG A 182 -7.17 -19.33 -11.29
CA ARG A 182 -7.14 -19.69 -12.71
C ARG A 182 -5.88 -19.12 -13.36
N ALA A 183 -4.98 -20.02 -13.77
CA ALA A 183 -3.78 -19.72 -14.53
C ALA A 183 -4.11 -19.32 -15.99
N VAL A 184 -3.47 -18.25 -16.48
CA VAL A 184 -3.46 -17.82 -17.89
C VAL A 184 -2.06 -17.28 -18.24
N PRO A 185 -1.45 -17.63 -19.39
CA PRO A 185 -0.17 -17.06 -19.80
C PRO A 185 -0.19 -15.52 -19.85
N PHE A 186 0.75 -14.88 -19.17
CA PHE A 186 0.86 -13.43 -19.08
C PHE A 186 1.51 -12.85 -20.35
N ALA A 187 0.67 -12.29 -21.24
CA ALA A 187 1.06 -11.84 -22.57
C ALA A 187 1.00 -10.30 -22.75
N HIS A 188 1.27 -9.50 -21.71
CA HIS A 188 1.27 -8.04 -21.83
C HIS A 188 2.56 -7.54 -22.51
N PRO A 189 2.48 -6.72 -23.59
CA PRO A 189 3.65 -6.20 -24.30
C PRO A 189 4.37 -5.01 -23.62
N ALA A 190 4.03 -4.70 -22.35
CA ALA A 190 4.64 -3.58 -21.65
C ALA A 190 6.02 -4.01 -21.09
N THR A 191 7.03 -3.20 -21.36
CA THR A 191 8.36 -3.31 -20.74
C THR A 191 8.57 -2.07 -19.88
N MET A 192 9.54 -2.12 -18.96
CA MET A 192 9.87 -0.93 -18.18
C MET A 192 10.32 0.23 -19.08
N GLU A 193 10.85 -0.04 -20.28
CA GLU A 193 11.23 0.98 -21.25
C GLU A 193 10.02 1.64 -21.91
N THR A 194 9.03 0.88 -22.39
CA THR A 194 7.86 1.44 -23.11
C THR A 194 6.90 2.23 -22.24
N VAL A 195 6.91 2.04 -20.91
CA VAL A 195 6.06 2.83 -20.01
C VAL A 195 6.55 4.27 -19.90
N VAL A 196 5.65 5.21 -20.17
CA VAL A 196 5.90 6.65 -20.10
C VAL A 196 5.73 7.15 -18.67
N MET A 197 6.82 7.66 -18.10
CA MET A 197 6.92 8.32 -16.80
C MET A 197 8.25 9.09 -16.76
N ASP A 198 8.42 9.97 -15.78
CA ASP A 198 9.69 10.66 -15.51
C ASP A 198 10.88 9.68 -15.40
N ALA A 199 12.01 10.04 -16.03
CA ALA A 199 13.20 9.22 -16.11
C ALA A 199 13.87 9.01 -14.74
N ASP A 200 13.87 10.04 -13.88
CA ASP A 200 14.47 9.97 -12.56
C ASP A 200 13.65 9.09 -11.62
N LEU A 201 12.33 9.24 -11.61
CA LEU A 201 11.40 8.37 -10.90
C LEU A 201 11.49 6.91 -11.38
N LYS A 202 11.58 6.71 -12.69
CA LYS A 202 11.77 5.40 -13.35
C LYS A 202 13.09 4.73 -12.94
N GLY A 203 14.17 5.51 -12.84
CA GLY A 203 15.46 5.07 -12.30
C GLY A 203 15.36 4.67 -10.83
N LYS A 204 14.79 5.53 -9.99
CA LYS A 204 14.59 5.28 -8.54
C LYS A 204 13.82 3.98 -8.29
N VAL A 205 12.74 3.71 -9.03
CA VAL A 205 11.97 2.47 -8.88
C VAL A 205 12.75 1.24 -9.38
N LYS A 206 13.47 1.30 -10.51
CA LYS A 206 14.36 0.19 -10.93
C LYS A 206 15.37 -0.17 -9.82
N SER A 207 16.02 0.82 -9.24
CA SER A 207 16.99 0.61 -8.16
C SER A 207 16.35 0.06 -6.87
N ASP A 208 15.14 0.49 -6.50
CA ASP A 208 14.41 -0.05 -5.34
C ASP A 208 14.04 -1.52 -5.53
N LEU A 209 13.62 -1.91 -6.74
CA LEU A 209 13.29 -3.29 -7.09
C LEU A 209 14.53 -4.20 -7.10
N GLU A 210 15.65 -3.73 -7.64
CA GLU A 210 16.92 -4.45 -7.56
C GLU A 210 17.42 -4.61 -6.13
N LEU A 211 17.30 -3.57 -5.31
CA LEU A 211 17.65 -3.61 -3.89
C LEU A 211 16.73 -4.59 -3.14
N PHE A 212 15.43 -4.57 -3.42
CA PHE A 212 14.46 -5.51 -2.86
C PHE A 212 14.87 -6.97 -3.15
N LEU A 213 15.21 -7.31 -4.40
CA LEU A 213 15.70 -8.66 -4.76
C LEU A 213 16.97 -9.06 -4.01
N LYS A 214 17.91 -8.13 -3.80
CA LYS A 214 19.17 -8.35 -3.06
C LYS A 214 18.98 -8.41 -1.53
N SER A 215 17.85 -7.93 -1.00
CA SER A 215 17.66 -7.65 0.44
C SER A 215 17.22 -8.81 1.35
N LYS A 216 17.10 -10.06 0.88
CA LYS A 216 16.56 -11.20 1.66
C LYS A 216 17.13 -11.31 3.09
N GLN A 217 18.45 -11.20 3.24
CA GLN A 217 19.14 -11.30 4.53
C GLN A 217 18.89 -10.09 5.46
N TYR A 218 18.62 -8.92 4.89
CA TYR A 218 18.32 -7.69 5.64
C TYR A 218 16.94 -7.75 6.29
N TYR A 219 15.91 -8.16 5.53
CA TYR A 219 14.56 -8.37 6.08
C TYR A 219 14.54 -9.45 7.18
N HIS A 220 15.25 -10.56 6.96
CA HIS A 220 15.40 -11.63 7.95
C HIS A 220 16.09 -11.14 9.25
N ARG A 221 17.18 -10.36 9.15
CA ARG A 221 17.85 -9.75 10.31
C ARG A 221 16.94 -8.83 11.12
N LEU A 222 16.02 -8.12 10.45
CA LEU A 222 15.06 -7.22 11.09
C LEU A 222 13.80 -7.92 11.65
N GLY A 223 13.68 -9.24 11.48
CA GLY A 223 12.47 -9.98 11.88
C GLY A 223 11.21 -9.54 11.11
N ARG A 224 11.36 -8.98 9.91
CA ARG A 224 10.25 -8.48 9.08
C ARG A 224 9.97 -9.40 7.90
N ALA A 225 8.69 -9.57 7.58
CA ALA A 225 8.25 -10.24 6.35
C ALA A 225 8.89 -9.58 5.12
N TRP A 226 9.45 -10.37 4.21
CA TRP A 226 10.12 -9.87 3.01
C TRP A 226 9.11 -9.51 1.93
N LYS A 227 8.44 -8.37 2.16
CA LYS A 227 7.46 -7.74 1.28
C LYS A 227 7.88 -6.31 0.90
N ARG A 228 7.36 -5.80 -0.22
CA ARG A 228 7.46 -4.40 -0.63
C ARG A 228 6.11 -3.93 -1.18
N SER A 229 5.61 -2.77 -0.72
CA SER A 229 4.27 -2.29 -1.06
C SER A 229 4.28 -0.96 -1.82
N TYR A 230 3.69 -0.95 -3.02
CA TYR A 230 3.56 0.22 -3.90
C TYR A 230 2.11 0.71 -3.98
N LEU A 231 1.90 2.02 -3.89
CA LEU A 231 0.63 2.69 -4.22
C LEU A 231 0.77 3.50 -5.50
N LEU A 232 -0.02 3.19 -6.53
CA LEU A 232 -0.07 3.92 -7.79
C LEU A 232 -1.35 4.77 -7.84
N HIS A 233 -1.24 6.10 -7.79
CA HIS A 233 -2.41 7.00 -7.75
C HIS A 233 -2.40 8.05 -8.86
N GLY A 234 -3.59 8.38 -9.40
CA GLY A 234 -3.78 9.40 -10.44
C GLY A 234 -4.95 9.06 -11.38
N ALA A 235 -5.30 9.96 -12.30
CA ALA A 235 -6.49 9.82 -13.17
C ALA A 235 -6.56 8.50 -13.98
N SER A 236 -7.74 8.12 -14.45
CA SER A 236 -7.89 7.00 -15.39
C SER A 236 -7.13 7.29 -16.70
N GLY A 237 -6.63 6.24 -17.37
CA GLY A 237 -5.86 6.40 -18.62
C GLY A 237 -4.39 6.80 -18.47
N THR A 238 -3.86 6.94 -17.25
CA THR A 238 -2.44 7.30 -17.00
C THR A 238 -1.45 6.13 -16.97
N GLY A 239 -1.83 4.94 -17.45
CA GLY A 239 -0.91 3.82 -17.67
C GLY A 239 -0.59 2.93 -16.45
N LYS A 240 -1.26 3.11 -15.30
CA LYS A 240 -1.02 2.36 -14.05
C LYS A 240 -0.92 0.84 -14.24
N SER A 241 -1.92 0.17 -14.81
CA SER A 241 -1.90 -1.30 -14.98
C SER A 241 -0.86 -1.76 -16.01
N SER A 242 -0.48 -0.91 -16.97
CA SER A 242 0.66 -1.19 -17.88
C SER A 242 2.01 -1.05 -17.18
N PHE A 243 2.13 -0.17 -16.18
CA PHE A 243 3.30 -0.11 -15.30
C PHE A 243 3.40 -1.33 -14.38
N VAL A 244 2.27 -1.82 -13.84
CA VAL A 244 2.20 -3.11 -13.12
C VAL A 244 2.76 -4.24 -13.98
N ALA A 245 2.29 -4.34 -15.23
CA ALA A 245 2.75 -5.36 -16.17
C ALA A 245 4.25 -5.26 -16.48
N ALA A 246 4.75 -4.04 -16.71
CA ALA A 246 6.17 -3.77 -16.93
C ALA A 246 7.04 -4.12 -15.70
N MET A 247 6.53 -3.90 -14.48
CA MET A 247 7.24 -4.22 -13.24
C MET A 247 7.29 -5.73 -12.97
N ALA A 248 6.19 -6.45 -13.19
CA ALA A 248 6.17 -7.91 -13.11
C ALA A 248 7.18 -8.54 -14.10
N ARG A 249 7.22 -8.02 -15.34
CA ARG A 249 8.17 -8.44 -16.37
C ARG A 249 9.64 -8.10 -16.03
N PHE A 250 9.89 -7.01 -15.31
CA PHE A 250 11.23 -6.65 -14.83
C PHE A 250 11.71 -7.53 -13.66
N LEU A 251 10.79 -7.97 -12.80
CA LEU A 251 11.08 -8.86 -11.67
C LEU A 251 11.13 -10.35 -12.04
N CYS A 252 10.59 -10.74 -13.20
CA CYS A 252 10.29 -12.13 -13.57
C CYS A 252 9.38 -12.85 -12.55
N PHE A 253 8.41 -12.12 -11.99
CA PHE A 253 7.47 -12.58 -10.96
C PHE A 253 6.10 -12.93 -11.58
N ASP A 254 5.40 -13.89 -10.97
CA ASP A 254 4.05 -14.30 -11.40
C ASP A 254 2.99 -13.33 -10.85
N VAL A 255 1.93 -13.05 -11.61
CA VAL A 255 0.98 -11.96 -11.34
C VAL A 255 -0.33 -12.50 -10.78
N TYR A 256 -0.76 -11.98 -9.64
CA TYR A 256 -1.99 -12.38 -8.95
C TYR A 256 -2.94 -11.18 -8.88
N GLU A 257 -4.05 -11.23 -9.61
CA GLU A 257 -5.04 -10.15 -9.68
C GLU A 257 -6.23 -10.46 -8.75
N ILE A 258 -6.50 -9.56 -7.80
CA ILE A 258 -7.56 -9.72 -6.80
C ILE A 258 -8.64 -8.65 -7.02
N ASP A 259 -9.74 -9.06 -7.65
CA ASP A 259 -10.98 -8.28 -7.68
C ASP A 259 -11.83 -8.59 -6.44
N PHE A 260 -11.81 -7.66 -5.49
CA PHE A 260 -12.61 -7.71 -4.26
C PHE A 260 -14.13 -7.83 -4.50
N SER A 261 -14.63 -7.42 -5.67
CA SER A 261 -16.05 -7.54 -6.04
C SER A 261 -16.53 -9.00 -6.13
N LYS A 262 -15.61 -9.97 -6.20
CA LYS A 262 -15.90 -11.40 -6.31
C LYS A 262 -15.82 -12.18 -4.99
N LEU A 263 -15.39 -11.55 -3.88
CA LEU A 263 -15.11 -12.23 -2.61
C LEU A 263 -16.32 -12.24 -1.66
N ALA A 264 -16.50 -13.34 -0.92
CA ALA A 264 -17.64 -13.51 -0.01
C ALA A 264 -17.34 -13.09 1.44
N GLY A 265 -16.07 -13.06 1.87
CA GLY A 265 -15.67 -12.51 3.17
C GLY A 265 -14.16 -12.51 3.42
N ASP A 266 -13.76 -11.91 4.56
CA ASP A 266 -12.36 -11.71 4.96
C ASP A 266 -11.50 -12.99 4.94
N TRP A 267 -12.10 -14.15 5.22
CA TRP A 267 -11.40 -15.45 5.21
C TRP A 267 -10.99 -15.89 3.80
N ASP A 268 -11.75 -15.57 2.76
CA ASP A 268 -11.40 -15.91 1.38
C ASP A 268 -10.17 -15.11 0.93
N LEU A 269 -10.10 -13.83 1.33
CA LEU A 269 -8.97 -12.94 1.05
C LEU A 269 -7.67 -13.46 1.70
N LEU A 270 -7.73 -13.91 2.95
CA LEU A 270 -6.58 -14.51 3.64
C LEU A 270 -6.20 -15.89 3.07
N LYS A 271 -7.18 -16.69 2.63
CA LYS A 271 -6.99 -17.97 1.96
C LYS A 271 -6.31 -17.81 0.60
N LEU A 272 -6.75 -16.84 -0.22
CA LEU A 272 -6.08 -16.49 -1.48
C LEU A 272 -4.63 -16.07 -1.24
N LEU A 273 -4.37 -15.21 -0.24
CA LEU A 273 -3.03 -14.73 0.09
C LEU A 273 -2.08 -15.85 0.54
N SER A 274 -2.55 -16.82 1.35
CA SER A 274 -1.74 -17.96 1.77
C SER A 274 -1.45 -18.95 0.64
N GLN A 275 -2.27 -18.95 -0.41
CA GLN A 275 -2.14 -19.82 -1.59
C GLN A 275 -1.35 -19.21 -2.76
N THR A 276 -0.94 -17.94 -2.68
CA THR A 276 -0.01 -17.33 -3.65
C THR A 276 1.42 -17.86 -3.48
N THR A 277 2.19 -17.97 -4.58
CA THR A 277 3.59 -18.39 -4.53
C THR A 277 4.51 -17.31 -3.90
N PRO A 278 5.71 -17.67 -3.42
CA PRO A 278 6.82 -16.72 -3.34
C PRO A 278 7.27 -16.32 -4.76
N ARG A 279 7.84 -15.12 -4.93
CA ARG A 279 8.08 -14.45 -6.23
C ARG A 279 6.79 -14.08 -6.96
N SER A 280 5.84 -13.51 -6.21
CA SER A 280 4.56 -13.01 -6.72
C SER A 280 4.46 -11.49 -6.67
N VAL A 281 3.84 -10.92 -7.70
CA VAL A 281 3.27 -9.57 -7.71
C VAL A 281 1.77 -9.69 -7.46
N VAL A 282 1.29 -9.16 -6.34
CA VAL A 282 -0.14 -9.18 -5.98
C VAL A 282 -0.74 -7.80 -6.26
N VAL A 283 -1.74 -7.77 -7.14
CA VAL A 283 -2.32 -6.55 -7.73
C VAL A 283 -3.73 -6.34 -7.18
N ILE A 284 -3.97 -5.10 -6.74
CA ILE A 284 -5.26 -4.60 -6.25
C ILE A 284 -5.69 -3.42 -7.11
N GLU A 285 -6.78 -3.60 -7.84
CA GLU A 285 -7.42 -2.55 -8.63
C GLU A 285 -8.54 -1.83 -7.86
N ASP A 286 -8.75 -0.55 -8.17
CA ASP A 286 -9.78 0.34 -7.61
C ASP A 286 -9.91 0.32 -6.06
N LEU A 287 -8.80 0.48 -5.33
CA LEU A 287 -8.82 0.48 -3.85
C LEU A 287 -9.66 1.66 -3.28
N ASP A 288 -9.77 2.78 -4.00
CA ASP A 288 -10.63 3.91 -3.64
C ASP A 288 -12.12 3.53 -3.72
N ARG A 289 -12.51 2.80 -4.76
CA ARG A 289 -13.86 2.27 -4.92
C ARG A 289 -14.19 1.23 -3.85
N LEU A 290 -13.23 0.43 -3.39
CA LEU A 290 -13.41 -0.48 -2.27
C LEU A 290 -13.69 0.28 -0.95
N LEU A 291 -12.89 1.31 -0.65
CA LEU A 291 -13.04 2.11 0.58
C LEU A 291 -14.36 2.91 0.60
N ALA A 292 -14.76 3.47 -0.55
CA ALA A 292 -16.00 4.23 -0.69
C ALA A 292 -17.27 3.37 -0.55
N ASN A 293 -17.22 2.08 -0.91
CA ASN A 293 -18.34 1.15 -0.78
C ASN A 293 -18.31 0.44 0.58
N SER A 294 -18.48 1.19 1.67
CA SER A 294 -18.47 0.70 3.05
C SER A 294 -19.62 -0.27 3.43
N SER A 295 -20.40 -0.72 2.44
CA SER A 295 -21.49 -1.69 2.54
C SER A 295 -21.19 -3.03 1.81
N GLY A 296 -19.93 -3.29 1.46
CA GLY A 296 -19.50 -4.57 0.87
C GLY A 296 -19.33 -5.70 1.89
N ASN A 297 -19.17 -6.93 1.39
CA ASN A 297 -19.01 -8.15 2.22
C ASN A 297 -17.67 -8.25 2.98
N LEU A 298 -16.78 -7.26 2.85
CA LEU A 298 -15.42 -7.28 3.36
C LEU A 298 -15.23 -6.19 4.42
N SER A 299 -14.59 -6.53 5.53
CA SER A 299 -14.26 -5.55 6.55
C SER A 299 -13.02 -4.76 6.14
N LEU A 300 -13.01 -3.45 6.44
CA LEU A 300 -11.78 -2.65 6.48
C LEU A 300 -10.71 -3.32 7.35
N SER A 301 -11.11 -4.00 8.43
CA SER A 301 -10.19 -4.78 9.28
C SER A 301 -9.58 -6.00 8.58
N GLY A 302 -10.31 -6.64 7.67
CA GLY A 302 -9.81 -7.77 6.86
C GLY A 302 -8.82 -7.29 5.81
N LEU A 303 -9.16 -6.22 5.10
CA LEU A 303 -8.29 -5.54 4.15
C LEU A 303 -6.97 -5.09 4.81
N LEU A 304 -7.02 -4.43 5.97
CA LEU A 304 -5.82 -3.99 6.68
C LEU A 304 -4.95 -5.17 7.14
N LYS A 305 -5.53 -6.29 7.60
CA LYS A 305 -4.78 -7.53 7.92
C LYS A 305 -4.10 -8.14 6.68
N PHE A 306 -4.75 -8.09 5.52
CA PHE A 306 -4.16 -8.50 4.25
C PHE A 306 -2.96 -7.60 3.88
N MET A 307 -3.09 -6.27 4.00
CA MET A 307 -1.99 -5.33 3.78
C MET A 307 -0.83 -5.52 4.76
N ASP A 308 -1.12 -5.90 6.00
CA ASP A 308 -0.10 -6.23 7.00
C ASP A 308 0.72 -7.47 6.61
N GLY A 309 0.14 -8.42 5.86
CA GLY A 309 0.89 -9.42 5.09
C GLY A 309 1.58 -10.50 5.92
N ILE A 310 0.99 -10.85 7.07
CA ILE A 310 1.54 -11.85 8.01
C ILE A 310 1.73 -13.20 7.29
N GLY A 311 2.96 -13.73 7.32
CA GLY A 311 3.32 -14.99 6.65
C GLY A 311 3.70 -14.89 5.16
N CYS A 312 3.86 -13.69 4.60
CA CYS A 312 4.33 -13.50 3.22
C CYS A 312 5.87 -13.50 3.12
N GLU A 313 6.43 -14.29 2.20
CA GLU A 313 7.85 -14.23 1.83
C GLU A 313 8.04 -13.95 0.32
N GLU A 314 8.98 -13.06 -0.01
CA GLU A 314 9.43 -12.76 -1.37
C GLU A 314 8.28 -12.27 -2.28
N ARG A 315 7.52 -11.26 -1.83
CA ARG A 315 6.33 -10.72 -2.56
C ARG A 315 6.35 -9.21 -2.74
N VAL A 316 5.78 -8.73 -3.85
CA VAL A 316 5.50 -7.30 -4.07
C VAL A 316 3.99 -7.09 -4.11
N MET A 317 3.48 -6.14 -3.31
CA MET A 317 2.08 -5.75 -3.30
C MET A 317 1.91 -4.43 -4.05
N ILE A 318 0.87 -4.32 -4.87
CA ILE A 318 0.53 -3.10 -5.61
C ILE A 318 -0.93 -2.75 -5.41
N TYR A 319 -1.18 -1.52 -4.99
CA TYR A 319 -2.50 -0.92 -4.85
C TYR A 319 -2.65 0.18 -5.90
N THR A 320 -3.79 0.24 -6.60
CA THR A 320 -4.09 1.31 -7.56
C THR A 320 -5.33 2.11 -7.14
N MET A 321 -5.30 3.42 -7.37
CA MET A 321 -6.35 4.37 -7.00
C MET A 321 -6.47 5.50 -8.04
N THR A 322 -7.66 6.06 -8.21
CA THR A 322 -7.92 7.21 -9.09
C THR A 322 -7.52 8.52 -8.43
N SER A 323 -7.83 8.68 -7.13
CA SER A 323 -7.48 9.86 -6.34
C SER A 323 -6.92 9.48 -4.96
N LYS A 324 -6.22 10.42 -4.32
CA LYS A 324 -5.66 10.25 -2.98
C LYS A 324 -6.53 10.90 -1.88
N GLU A 325 -7.60 11.57 -2.27
CA GLU A 325 -8.45 12.36 -1.38
C GLU A 325 -9.45 11.47 -0.64
N GLY A 326 -9.72 11.77 0.64
CA GLY A 326 -10.69 11.02 1.46
C GLY A 326 -10.24 9.64 1.98
N ILE A 327 -8.99 9.22 1.75
CA ILE A 327 -8.45 7.94 2.24
C ILE A 327 -8.16 8.01 3.74
N ASP A 328 -8.53 6.97 4.50
CA ASP A 328 -8.13 6.78 5.90
C ASP A 328 -6.59 6.69 6.03
N PRO A 329 -5.92 7.54 6.83
CA PRO A 329 -4.46 7.47 7.04
C PRO A 329 -3.98 6.12 7.59
N SER A 330 -4.87 5.30 8.18
CA SER A 330 -4.58 3.92 8.59
C SER A 330 -4.17 3.01 7.43
N VAL A 331 -4.63 3.30 6.20
CA VAL A 331 -4.25 2.60 4.96
C VAL A 331 -2.87 3.07 4.48
N LEU A 332 -2.61 4.38 4.56
CA LEU A 332 -1.37 5.04 4.10
C LEU A 332 -0.18 4.88 5.07
N ARG A 333 -0.33 4.07 6.13
CA ARG A 333 0.69 3.87 7.17
C ARG A 333 1.97 3.19 6.61
N PRO A 334 3.17 3.70 6.92
CA PRO A 334 4.43 3.03 6.58
C PRO A 334 4.48 1.57 7.05
N GLY A 335 4.90 0.66 6.17
CA GLY A 335 4.87 -0.79 6.38
C GLY A 335 3.58 -1.50 5.91
N ARG A 336 2.54 -0.74 5.55
CA ARG A 336 1.42 -1.20 4.69
C ARG A 336 1.63 -0.74 3.25
N ILE A 337 2.04 0.51 3.09
CA ILE A 337 2.47 1.14 1.84
C ILE A 337 3.85 1.74 2.10
N ASP A 338 4.83 1.38 1.27
CA ASP A 338 6.22 1.81 1.43
C ASP A 338 6.63 2.87 0.41
N VAL A 339 6.10 2.77 -0.83
CA VAL A 339 6.38 3.67 -1.95
C VAL A 339 5.06 4.17 -2.52
N GLN A 340 4.97 5.48 -2.81
CA GLN A 340 3.80 6.12 -3.40
C GLN A 340 4.22 6.77 -4.72
N ILE A 341 3.56 6.40 -5.81
CA ILE A 341 3.87 6.84 -7.17
C ILE A 341 2.65 7.58 -7.72
N HIS A 342 2.83 8.87 -8.01
CA HIS A 342 1.83 9.69 -8.69
C HIS A 342 1.96 9.53 -10.21
N PHE A 343 0.84 9.29 -10.88
CA PHE A 343 0.72 9.28 -12.34
C PHE A 343 -0.09 10.51 -12.79
N PRO A 344 0.58 11.62 -13.16
CA PRO A 344 -0.09 12.82 -13.65
C PRO A 344 -0.77 12.60 -15.01
N LEU A 345 -1.42 13.65 -15.52
CA LEU A 345 -1.81 13.73 -16.93
C LEU A 345 -0.56 13.89 -17.82
N CYS A 346 -0.73 13.96 -19.14
CA CYS A 346 0.41 13.96 -20.05
C CYS A 346 1.07 15.36 -20.14
N ASP A 347 2.31 15.46 -19.67
CA ASP A 347 3.19 16.62 -19.87
C ASP A 347 3.98 16.53 -21.19
N PHE A 348 4.57 17.63 -21.66
CA PHE A 348 5.33 17.64 -22.92
C PHE A 348 6.50 16.61 -23.01
N PRO A 349 7.31 16.35 -21.96
CA PRO A 349 8.32 15.28 -22.01
C PRO A 349 7.72 13.87 -22.12
N ALA A 350 6.59 13.63 -21.46
CA ALA A 350 5.83 12.39 -21.58
C ALA A 350 5.27 12.25 -23.00
N PHE A 351 4.72 13.33 -23.57
CA PHE A 351 4.27 13.40 -24.95
C PHE A 351 5.39 13.12 -25.96
N LYS A 352 6.60 13.67 -25.79
CA LYS A 352 7.76 13.37 -26.66
C LYS A 352 8.10 11.87 -26.64
N THR A 353 7.94 11.22 -25.48
CA THR A 353 8.12 9.77 -25.34
C THR A 353 6.98 8.97 -26.00
N LEU A 354 5.72 9.39 -25.86
CA LEU A 354 4.58 8.80 -26.58
C LEU A 354 4.74 8.91 -28.10
N ALA A 355 5.14 10.08 -28.61
CA ALA A 355 5.39 10.29 -30.05
C ALA A 355 6.53 9.42 -30.58
N GLY A 356 7.58 9.21 -29.79
CA GLY A 356 8.64 8.24 -30.08
C GLY A 356 8.10 6.80 -30.17
N ASN A 357 7.29 6.37 -29.21
CA ASN A 357 6.81 4.99 -29.10
C ASN A 357 5.70 4.65 -30.12
N TYR A 358 4.77 5.57 -30.41
CA TYR A 358 3.61 5.32 -31.29
C TYR A 358 3.83 5.73 -32.75
N LEU A 359 4.67 6.74 -33.01
CA LEU A 359 4.88 7.30 -34.35
C LEU A 359 6.32 7.14 -34.86
N GLY A 360 7.26 6.69 -34.01
CA GLY A 360 8.69 6.59 -34.33
C GLY A 360 9.41 7.96 -34.39
N VAL A 361 8.74 9.04 -34.01
CA VAL A 361 9.22 10.42 -34.24
C VAL A 361 9.87 11.00 -32.98
N LYS A 362 11.19 11.20 -33.04
CA LYS A 362 11.94 11.88 -31.96
C LYS A 362 11.76 13.40 -31.96
N GLU A 363 11.60 14.03 -33.13
CA GLU A 363 11.46 15.49 -33.30
C GLU A 363 10.59 15.84 -34.52
N HIS A 364 9.80 16.91 -34.44
CA HIS A 364 8.94 17.36 -35.54
C HIS A 364 8.72 18.88 -35.49
N LYS A 365 8.50 19.52 -36.66
CA LYS A 365 8.21 20.96 -36.82
C LYS A 365 6.95 21.49 -36.09
N LEU A 366 6.20 20.62 -35.42
CA LEU A 366 4.99 20.96 -34.66
C LEU A 366 5.19 20.81 -33.14
N PHE A 367 6.34 20.31 -32.69
CA PHE A 367 6.60 20.12 -31.26
C PHE A 367 6.55 21.44 -30.47
N PRO A 368 7.10 22.58 -30.94
CA PRO A 368 6.94 23.86 -30.23
C PRO A 368 5.49 24.31 -30.07
N GLN A 369 4.62 24.03 -31.06
CA GLN A 369 3.19 24.35 -30.97
C GLN A 369 2.45 23.43 -29.98
N VAL A 370 2.91 22.19 -29.81
CA VAL A 370 2.37 21.30 -28.78
C VAL A 370 2.86 21.73 -27.39
N GLU A 371 4.12 22.14 -27.27
CA GLU A 371 4.72 22.66 -26.04
C GLU A 371 4.02 23.94 -25.55
N GLU A 372 3.76 24.89 -26.45
CA GLU A 372 2.97 26.10 -26.21
C GLU A 372 1.55 25.78 -25.70
N VAL A 373 0.88 24.79 -26.29
CA VAL A 373 -0.47 24.37 -25.85
C VAL A 373 -0.43 23.66 -24.49
N PHE A 374 0.59 22.88 -24.17
CA PHE A 374 0.76 22.36 -22.80
C PHE A 374 1.05 23.48 -21.79
N LEU A 375 1.84 24.50 -22.16
CA LEU A 375 2.11 25.67 -21.31
C LEU A 375 0.87 26.53 -21.06
N SER A 376 -0.12 26.52 -21.96
CA SER A 376 -1.42 27.18 -21.73
C SER A 376 -2.29 26.50 -20.65
N GLY A 377 -1.94 25.29 -20.22
CA GLY A 377 -2.66 24.52 -19.18
C GLY A 377 -3.55 23.40 -19.73
N ALA A 378 -3.61 23.21 -21.04
CA ALA A 378 -4.34 22.11 -21.67
C ALA A 378 -3.66 20.76 -21.38
N SER A 379 -4.37 19.82 -20.76
CA SER A 379 -3.85 18.48 -20.45
C SER A 379 -4.85 17.37 -20.75
N LEU A 380 -4.36 16.29 -21.36
CA LEU A 380 -5.13 15.07 -21.66
C LEU A 380 -4.44 13.86 -21.02
N SER A 381 -5.16 12.74 -20.89
CA SER A 381 -4.53 11.50 -20.43
C SER A 381 -3.60 10.90 -21.49
N PRO A 382 -2.52 10.21 -21.09
CA PRO A 382 -1.67 9.45 -22.00
C PRO A 382 -2.43 8.46 -22.91
N ALA A 383 -3.53 7.87 -22.41
CA ALA A 383 -4.39 6.98 -23.20
C ALA A 383 -5.15 7.71 -24.32
N GLU A 384 -5.73 8.88 -24.06
CA GLU A 384 -6.44 9.67 -25.08
C GLU A 384 -5.48 10.13 -26.19
N ILE A 385 -4.29 10.58 -25.81
CA ILE A 385 -3.23 10.95 -26.77
C ILE A 385 -2.75 9.72 -27.56
N GLY A 386 -2.54 8.59 -26.90
CA GLY A 386 -2.17 7.32 -27.53
C GLY A 386 -3.19 6.86 -28.58
N GLU A 387 -4.48 6.94 -28.26
CA GLU A 387 -5.57 6.57 -29.19
C GLU A 387 -5.60 7.49 -30.43
N ILE A 388 -5.41 8.81 -30.24
CA ILE A 388 -5.29 9.77 -31.35
C ILE A 388 -4.06 9.46 -32.23
N MET A 389 -2.93 9.06 -31.63
CA MET A 389 -1.74 8.63 -32.36
C MET A 389 -1.96 7.32 -33.13
N ILE A 390 -2.58 6.31 -32.50
CA ILE A 390 -2.92 5.02 -33.14
C ILE A 390 -3.86 5.24 -34.34
N ALA A 391 -4.92 6.03 -34.17
CA ALA A 391 -5.89 6.33 -35.22
C ALA A 391 -5.27 7.08 -36.42
N ASN A 392 -4.17 7.81 -36.21
CA ASN A 392 -3.47 8.57 -37.24
C ASN A 392 -2.08 8.02 -37.58
N ARG A 393 -1.76 6.77 -37.21
CA ARG A 393 -0.43 6.14 -37.32
C ARG A 393 0.25 6.24 -38.69
N GLY A 394 -0.54 6.34 -39.77
CA GLY A 394 -0.04 6.47 -41.14
C GLY A 394 0.49 7.87 -41.51
N SER A 395 0.37 8.88 -40.66
CA SER A 395 0.92 10.22 -40.89
C SER A 395 1.20 10.96 -39.58
N PRO A 396 2.46 11.04 -39.12
CA PRO A 396 2.80 11.72 -37.87
C PRO A 396 2.34 13.18 -37.85
N SER A 397 2.50 13.92 -38.95
CA SER A 397 2.06 15.32 -39.03
C SER A 397 0.53 15.48 -38.88
N ARG A 398 -0.27 14.49 -39.28
CA ARG A 398 -1.72 14.44 -39.07
C ARG A 398 -2.06 14.06 -37.62
N ALA A 399 -1.35 13.10 -37.03
CA ALA A 399 -1.49 12.73 -35.63
C ALA A 399 -1.23 13.93 -34.70
N LEU A 400 -0.12 14.63 -34.90
CA LEU A 400 0.26 15.81 -34.12
C LEU A 400 -0.77 16.94 -34.22
N LYS A 401 -1.26 17.25 -35.43
CA LYS A 401 -2.37 18.22 -35.62
C LYS A 401 -3.64 17.78 -34.89
N SER A 402 -3.97 16.49 -34.92
CA SER A 402 -5.14 15.95 -34.22
C SER A 402 -5.04 16.06 -32.69
N VAL A 403 -3.82 15.88 -32.13
CA VAL A 403 -3.57 16.10 -30.70
C VAL A 403 -3.68 17.58 -30.33
N ILE A 404 -3.13 18.50 -31.13
CA ILE A 404 -3.28 19.96 -30.92
C ILE A 404 -4.77 20.34 -30.88
N THR A 405 -5.56 19.89 -31.85
CA THR A 405 -7.01 20.13 -31.89
C THR A 405 -7.73 19.57 -30.66
N ALA A 406 -7.33 18.38 -30.18
CA ALA A 406 -7.93 17.76 -28.99
C ALA A 406 -7.58 18.49 -27.69
N LEU A 407 -6.33 18.95 -27.54
CA LEU A 407 -5.89 19.76 -26.40
C LEU A 407 -6.61 21.11 -26.35
N GLN A 408 -6.71 21.82 -27.50
CA GLN A 408 -7.44 23.09 -27.60
C GLN A 408 -8.95 22.92 -27.29
N ALA A 409 -9.56 21.80 -27.73
CA ALA A 409 -10.94 21.49 -27.38
C ALA A 409 -11.13 21.15 -25.89
N ALA A 410 -10.12 20.56 -25.23
CA ALA A 410 -10.14 20.29 -23.80
C ALA A 410 -10.01 21.59 -22.96
N ASP A 411 -9.18 22.54 -23.40
CA ASP A 411 -9.02 23.84 -22.72
C ASP A 411 -10.29 24.72 -22.82
N ALA A 412 -10.93 24.74 -23.99
CA ALA A 412 -12.24 25.37 -24.17
C ALA A 412 -13.30 24.77 -23.20
N ALA A 413 -13.31 23.44 -23.03
CA ALA A 413 -14.22 22.79 -22.08
C ALA A 413 -13.84 23.04 -20.60
N ALA A 414 -12.55 23.20 -20.29
CA ALA A 414 -12.05 23.48 -18.95
C ALA A 414 -12.35 24.92 -18.50
N SER A 415 -12.19 25.89 -19.40
CA SER A 415 -12.50 27.30 -19.16
C SER A 415 -14.02 27.51 -18.97
N ASP A 416 -14.87 26.90 -19.79
CA ASP A 416 -16.33 26.85 -19.59
C ASP A 416 -16.69 26.26 -18.21
N ALA A 417 -16.10 25.12 -17.84
CA ALA A 417 -16.36 24.49 -16.55
C ALA A 417 -15.93 25.36 -15.36
N ARG A 418 -14.84 26.12 -15.51
CA ARG A 418 -14.34 27.07 -14.50
C ARG A 418 -15.26 28.29 -14.36
N ALA A 419 -15.78 28.82 -15.47
CA ALA A 419 -16.78 29.89 -15.45
C ALA A 419 -18.09 29.45 -14.78
N VAL A 420 -18.61 28.26 -15.12
CA VAL A 420 -19.80 27.67 -14.48
C VAL A 420 -19.59 27.43 -12.99
N ARG A 421 -18.38 27.02 -12.57
CA ARG A 421 -18.03 26.85 -11.16
C ARG A 421 -18.04 28.18 -10.40
N LEU A 422 -17.43 29.23 -10.95
CA LEU A 422 -17.45 30.58 -10.36
C LEU A 422 -18.87 31.16 -10.28
N MET A 423 -19.73 30.93 -11.27
CA MET A 423 -21.16 31.29 -11.23
C MET A 423 -21.98 30.48 -10.20
N ARG A 424 -21.48 29.32 -9.77
CA ARG A 424 -22.12 28.47 -8.76
C ARG A 424 -21.67 28.83 -7.34
N GLU A 425 -20.38 29.16 -7.18
CA GLU A 425 -19.79 29.59 -5.90
C GLU A 425 -20.30 30.99 -5.52
N SER A 426 -20.40 31.93 -6.47
CA SER A 426 -21.02 33.26 -6.24
C SER A 426 -22.52 33.22 -5.90
N ARG A 427 -23.24 32.13 -6.22
CA ARG A 427 -24.63 31.90 -5.78
C ARG A 427 -24.74 31.37 -4.34
N ALA A 428 -23.64 30.97 -3.72
CA ALA A 428 -23.63 30.57 -2.30
C ALA A 428 -23.44 31.78 -1.36
N SER A 429 -22.79 32.85 -1.81
CA SER A 429 -22.64 34.11 -1.07
C SER A 429 -23.75 35.10 -1.43
N GLY A 430 -24.85 35.07 -0.67
CA GLY A 430 -26.07 35.87 -0.92
C GLY A 430 -25.93 37.38 -0.70
N VAL A 431 -25.20 38.08 -1.56
CA VAL A 431 -25.07 39.55 -1.59
C VAL A 431 -25.28 40.05 -3.02
N PRO A 432 -26.23 40.97 -3.29
CA PRO A 432 -26.40 41.55 -4.62
C PRO A 432 -25.37 42.68 -4.85
N PRO A 433 -24.70 42.72 -6.02
CA PRO A 433 -23.83 43.86 -6.37
C PRO A 433 -24.66 45.09 -6.75
N THR A 434 -24.27 46.26 -6.25
CA THR A 434 -24.82 47.56 -6.65
C THR A 434 -24.26 48.03 -7.99
N ALA A 435 -25.03 48.85 -8.72
CA ALA A 435 -24.73 49.21 -10.11
C ALA A 435 -24.09 50.60 -10.28
N ALA A 436 -23.02 50.65 -11.07
CA ALA A 436 -22.51 51.79 -11.85
C ALA A 436 -21.76 51.16 -13.06
N ALA A 437 -22.11 51.42 -14.33
CA ALA A 437 -21.93 52.67 -15.09
C ALA A 437 -20.43 53.03 -15.27
N ALA A 438 -19.87 53.25 -16.48
CA ALA A 438 -20.45 53.36 -17.83
C ALA A 438 -19.44 52.80 -18.88
N ALA A 439 -19.85 52.08 -19.92
CA ALA A 439 -20.25 52.53 -21.28
C ALA A 439 -19.12 52.48 -22.35
N GLY A 440 -19.50 52.09 -23.57
CA GLY A 440 -18.65 51.85 -24.74
C GLY A 440 -19.35 50.87 -25.68
N ASP A 441 -19.53 51.22 -26.96
CA ASP A 441 -20.52 50.62 -27.87
C ASP A 441 -19.90 50.14 -29.20
N ASP A 442 -20.72 49.49 -30.03
CA ASP A 442 -20.45 48.91 -31.36
C ASP A 442 -19.44 47.72 -31.41
N GLY A 443 -19.68 46.69 -32.24
CA GLY A 443 -20.86 46.44 -33.08
C GLY A 443 -20.68 45.22 -34.00
N GLY A 444 -21.80 44.66 -34.49
CA GLY A 444 -21.82 43.60 -35.50
C GLY A 444 -22.07 42.19 -34.97
N GLY A 445 -23.00 41.47 -35.62
CA GLY A 445 -23.25 40.04 -35.40
C GLY A 445 -23.61 39.33 -36.70
N VAL A 446 -24.11 38.08 -36.58
CA VAL A 446 -24.66 37.20 -37.63
C VAL A 446 -23.66 36.21 -38.30
N PHE A 447 -24.05 34.91 -38.28
CA PHE A 447 -23.37 33.71 -38.83
C PHE A 447 -21.95 33.41 -38.26
N CYS A 448 -21.47 32.16 -38.20
CA CYS A 448 -21.91 30.91 -38.83
C CYS A 448 -22.42 29.81 -37.87
N ARG A 449 -23.20 28.87 -38.41
CA ARG A 449 -23.71 27.66 -37.74
C ARG A 449 -23.33 26.43 -38.57
N GLU A 450 -22.18 25.81 -38.29
CA GLU A 450 -21.86 24.44 -38.73
C GLU A 450 -20.65 23.86 -37.97
N SER A 451 -20.39 22.55 -38.13
CA SER A 451 -19.26 21.76 -37.56
C SER A 451 -19.30 21.24 -36.10
N VAL A 452 -20.46 21.05 -35.45
CA VAL A 452 -20.56 20.39 -34.12
C VAL A 452 -21.23 19.00 -34.18
N HIS A 453 -20.66 18.06 -34.94
CA HIS A 453 -21.25 16.72 -35.13
C HIS A 453 -20.31 15.51 -34.92
N THR A 454 -18.98 15.66 -35.04
CA THR A 454 -18.03 14.53 -34.96
C THR A 454 -17.81 14.00 -33.53
N VAL A 455 -17.72 14.90 -32.55
CA VAL A 455 -17.33 14.55 -31.16
C VAL A 455 -18.45 13.83 -30.38
N ARG A 456 -19.72 13.94 -30.83
CA ARG A 456 -20.88 13.40 -30.09
C ARG A 456 -21.16 11.91 -30.34
N GLU A 457 -20.50 11.31 -31.33
CA GLU A 457 -20.64 9.88 -31.68
C GLU A 457 -19.71 9.00 -30.83
N PHE A 458 -18.44 9.39 -30.62
CA PHE A 458 -17.46 8.59 -29.86
C PHE A 458 -17.90 8.29 -28.42
N ARG A 459 -18.57 9.23 -27.74
CA ARG A 459 -19.14 9.00 -26.40
C ARG A 459 -20.34 8.02 -26.38
N LYS A 460 -20.98 7.72 -27.51
CA LYS A 460 -22.02 6.67 -27.59
C LYS A 460 -21.42 5.28 -27.73
N LEU A 461 -20.29 5.14 -28.42
CA LEU A 461 -19.68 3.84 -28.72
C LEU A 461 -19.31 3.07 -27.45
N TYR A 462 -18.75 3.77 -26.45
CA TYR A 462 -18.46 3.24 -25.11
C TYR A 462 -19.70 2.82 -24.29
N GLY A 463 -20.91 3.26 -24.67
CA GLY A 463 -22.16 2.87 -24.02
C GLY A 463 -22.79 1.58 -24.56
N LEU A 464 -22.48 1.20 -25.81
CA LEU A 464 -23.18 0.12 -26.52
C LEU A 464 -22.44 -1.23 -26.50
N LEU A 465 -21.12 -1.25 -26.26
CA LEU A 465 -20.32 -2.48 -26.18
C LEU A 465 -20.40 -3.22 -24.82
N ARG A 466 -21.35 -2.86 -23.94
CA ARG A 466 -21.56 -3.51 -22.62
C ARG A 466 -22.91 -4.22 -22.46
N ILE A 467 -23.60 -4.53 -23.56
CA ILE A 467 -24.79 -5.40 -23.54
C ILE A 467 -24.68 -6.43 -24.67
N GLY A 468 -24.59 -7.72 -24.31
CA GLY A 468 -24.84 -8.82 -25.27
C GLY A 468 -23.70 -9.82 -25.49
N SER A 469 -23.44 -10.71 -24.51
CA SER A 469 -23.19 -12.12 -24.82
C SER A 469 -23.40 -12.99 -23.58
N ARG A 470 -24.52 -13.74 -23.54
CA ARG A 470 -24.75 -14.82 -22.57
C ARG A 470 -25.89 -15.75 -22.98
N ARG A 471 -25.66 -16.73 -23.88
CA ARG A 471 -26.21 -18.10 -23.76
C ARG A 471 -25.77 -19.12 -24.82
N LYS A 472 -25.28 -20.25 -24.28
CA LYS A 472 -25.51 -21.66 -24.67
C LYS A 472 -24.78 -22.25 -25.89
N GLU A 473 -24.33 -23.48 -25.71
CA GLU A 473 -23.74 -24.40 -26.69
C GLU A 473 -24.80 -25.06 -27.60
N GLU A 474 -24.39 -25.54 -28.80
CA GLU A 474 -24.24 -26.98 -29.09
C GLU A 474 -23.55 -27.25 -30.46
N ASN A 475 -23.20 -28.52 -30.68
CA ASN A 475 -22.29 -29.06 -31.71
C ASN A 475 -22.59 -28.74 -33.19
N SER A 476 -21.55 -28.54 -34.01
CA SER A 476 -21.13 -29.50 -35.06
C SER A 476 -19.96 -29.02 -35.97
N VAL A 477 -19.27 -29.99 -36.56
CA VAL A 477 -18.16 -29.96 -37.55
C VAL A 477 -18.43 -31.17 -38.48
N PRO A 478 -18.12 -31.21 -39.81
CA PRO A 478 -17.16 -30.44 -40.63
C PRO A 478 -17.89 -29.61 -41.75
N SER A 479 -17.35 -29.17 -42.92
CA SER A 479 -16.22 -29.60 -43.77
C SER A 479 -15.72 -28.49 -44.74
N SER A 480 -14.63 -28.78 -45.47
CA SER A 480 -14.27 -28.42 -46.87
C SER A 480 -15.01 -27.26 -47.59
N GLU A 481 -14.38 -26.41 -48.42
CA GLU A 481 -13.14 -26.62 -49.19
C GLU A 481 -12.50 -25.33 -49.78
N LEU A 482 -11.50 -25.54 -50.63
CA LEU A 482 -10.75 -24.63 -51.51
C LEU A 482 -11.53 -23.47 -52.18
N GLY A 483 -10.81 -22.39 -52.53
CA GLY A 483 -11.15 -21.51 -53.66
C GLY A 483 -10.97 -20.02 -53.40
N GLY A 484 -10.06 -19.36 -54.14
CA GLY A 484 -9.87 -17.90 -54.07
C GLY A 484 -10.41 -17.17 -55.30
N GLY A 485 -10.30 -15.83 -55.32
CA GLY A 485 -10.48 -15.01 -56.53
C GLY A 485 -11.34 -13.75 -56.35
N SER A 486 -10.79 -12.62 -56.83
CA SER A 486 -11.49 -11.46 -57.44
C SER A 486 -12.89 -11.03 -56.97
N GLY A 487 -13.03 -9.77 -56.53
CA GLY A 487 -14.25 -8.95 -56.77
C GLY A 487 -14.23 -8.30 -58.17
N PRO A 488 -14.89 -7.15 -58.44
CA PRO A 488 -15.75 -6.31 -57.57
C PRO A 488 -17.11 -5.95 -58.25
N LEU A 489 -17.79 -4.86 -57.83
CA LEU A 489 -18.92 -4.18 -58.52
C LEU A 489 -20.26 -4.97 -58.59
N GLU A 490 -21.45 -4.40 -58.87
CA GLU A 490 -22.08 -3.12 -58.45
C GLU A 490 -23.63 -3.23 -58.56
N LYS A 491 -24.38 -2.33 -57.89
CA LYS A 491 -25.73 -1.79 -58.24
C LYS A 491 -26.99 -2.70 -58.45
N GLU A 492 -28.02 -2.34 -57.66
CA GLU A 492 -29.44 -2.10 -58.05
C GLU A 492 -30.46 -3.26 -58.34
N GLY A 493 -31.77 -2.92 -58.22
CA GLY A 493 -32.94 -3.81 -58.32
C GLY A 493 -33.34 -4.48 -56.99
N ARG A 494 -34.40 -4.12 -56.22
CA ARG A 494 -35.63 -3.30 -56.35
C ARG A 494 -36.86 -3.98 -57.01
N ILE A 495 -37.99 -3.99 -56.26
CA ILE A 495 -39.41 -4.35 -56.54
C ILE A 495 -39.90 -5.79 -56.19
N ASP A 496 -40.60 -5.86 -55.05
CA ASP A 496 -41.88 -6.53 -54.67
C ASP A 496 -42.24 -8.00 -55.02
N GLY A 497 -42.87 -8.70 -54.06
CA GLY A 497 -43.30 -10.11 -54.21
C GLY A 497 -44.13 -10.79 -53.09
N VAL A 498 -45.13 -10.09 -52.52
CA VAL A 498 -46.44 -10.57 -51.94
C VAL A 498 -46.63 -12.11 -51.66
N SER A 499 -47.17 -12.62 -50.54
CA SER A 499 -47.56 -12.13 -49.18
C SER A 499 -48.13 -13.31 -48.31
N ARG A 500 -48.76 -12.98 -47.15
CA ARG A 500 -49.55 -13.82 -46.19
C ARG A 500 -48.75 -14.36 -44.98
N GLY A 501 -49.19 -14.19 -43.73
CA GLY A 501 -50.40 -13.51 -43.22
C GLY A 501 -50.38 -13.21 -41.70
N CYS A 502 -51.47 -12.62 -41.19
CA CYS A 502 -51.65 -12.03 -39.84
C CYS A 502 -50.73 -10.82 -39.55
N GLN A 503 -51.18 -9.55 -39.57
CA GLN A 503 -52.23 -8.88 -38.76
C GLN A 503 -51.91 -8.88 -37.24
N THR A 504 -51.95 -7.77 -36.50
CA THR A 504 -52.57 -6.44 -36.72
C THR A 504 -51.63 -5.25 -36.37
N SER A 505 -51.96 -4.01 -36.79
CA SER A 505 -51.30 -2.78 -36.27
C SER A 505 -52.11 -1.49 -36.52
N LYS A 506 -51.93 -0.48 -35.64
CA LYS A 506 -52.54 0.89 -35.66
C LYS A 506 -54.07 0.89 -35.37
N VAL A 507 -54.70 1.92 -34.79
CA VAL A 507 -54.69 3.37 -35.10
C VAL A 507 -54.81 4.28 -33.83
N SER A 508 -54.56 5.57 -34.04
CA SER A 508 -54.55 6.74 -33.12
C SER A 508 -55.85 7.07 -32.36
N LEU A 509 -55.72 7.86 -31.27
CA LEU A 509 -56.59 8.92 -30.65
C LEU A 509 -56.35 8.91 -29.10
N ALA A 510 -56.49 9.95 -28.28
CA ALA A 510 -56.62 11.42 -28.43
C ALA A 510 -56.20 12.10 -27.09
N GLY A 511 -56.30 13.45 -26.96
CA GLY A 511 -56.05 14.20 -25.71
C GLY A 511 -57.26 14.26 -24.75
N PRO A 512 -57.46 15.33 -23.91
CA PRO A 512 -56.75 16.63 -23.92
C PRO A 512 -56.51 17.33 -22.53
N SER A 513 -55.86 18.52 -22.58
CA SER A 513 -56.09 19.79 -21.82
C SER A 513 -56.53 19.86 -20.33
N SER A 514 -56.29 20.92 -19.52
CA SER A 514 -55.29 22.02 -19.35
C SER A 514 -55.89 23.14 -18.47
N PHE A 515 -55.14 23.86 -17.62
CA PHE A 515 -55.09 25.36 -17.53
C PHE A 515 -54.19 25.89 -16.38
N ARG A 516 -54.06 27.22 -16.26
CA ARG A 516 -53.18 28.00 -15.35
C ARG A 516 -53.95 28.87 -14.34
N SER A 517 -53.36 29.18 -13.17
CA SER A 517 -53.26 30.52 -12.49
C SER A 517 -52.84 30.33 -11.00
N ALA A 518 -51.92 31.14 -10.43
CA ALA A 518 -52.12 32.38 -9.62
C ALA A 518 -52.85 32.18 -8.26
N LEU A 519 -52.62 32.91 -7.15
CA LEU A 519 -51.59 33.88 -6.73
C LEU A 519 -51.67 34.10 -5.18
N GLY A 520 -50.58 34.55 -4.53
CA GLY A 520 -50.53 35.46 -3.35
C GLY A 520 -51.34 35.23 -2.04
N SER A 521 -50.63 34.82 -0.97
CA SER A 521 -50.44 35.52 0.35
C SER A 521 -51.60 35.92 1.31
N PHE A 522 -51.22 36.06 2.61
CA PHE A 522 -51.93 36.72 3.75
C PHE A 522 -53.19 36.01 4.33
N ALA A 523 -53.63 36.18 5.60
CA ALA A 523 -53.20 37.03 6.75
C ALA A 523 -53.46 36.36 8.14
N LEU A 524 -53.10 37.05 9.24
CA LEU A 524 -53.54 36.77 10.63
C LEU A 524 -54.99 37.23 10.91
N THR A 525 -55.67 36.60 11.88
CA THR A 525 -56.68 37.15 12.85
C THR A 525 -57.12 36.00 13.80
N VAL A 526 -56.72 35.90 15.08
CA VAL A 526 -57.20 36.60 16.30
C VAL A 526 -58.60 36.14 16.83
N LEU A 527 -58.59 35.14 17.76
CA LEU A 527 -59.37 35.03 19.03
C LEU A 527 -60.94 35.01 19.04
N PRO A 528 -61.64 34.74 20.18
CA PRO A 528 -61.32 33.99 21.42
C PRO A 528 -62.48 33.08 21.99
N ARG A 529 -62.31 32.54 23.22
CA ARG A 529 -63.35 32.06 24.21
C ARG A 529 -64.03 30.69 23.90
N LYS A 530 -64.54 29.91 24.88
CA LYS A 530 -64.66 30.02 26.37
C LYS A 530 -64.68 28.62 27.08
N HIS A 531 -64.90 28.61 28.41
CA HIS A 531 -65.01 27.47 29.36
C HIS A 531 -65.88 26.26 28.90
N GLY A 532 -65.82 25.05 29.47
CA GLY A 532 -65.03 24.49 30.60
C GLY A 532 -65.85 23.52 31.50
N LYS A 533 -65.21 22.93 32.54
CA LYS A 533 -65.72 21.98 33.58
C LYS A 533 -65.65 20.45 33.29
N ARG A 534 -65.28 19.70 34.34
CA ARG A 534 -65.43 18.23 34.61
C ARG A 534 -66.61 18.05 35.64
N PRO A 535 -66.74 17.00 36.49
CA PRO A 535 -66.41 15.54 36.43
C PRO A 535 -67.62 14.65 35.97
N VAL A 536 -68.12 13.50 36.51
CA VAL A 536 -68.00 12.75 37.81
C VAL A 536 -68.49 11.26 37.71
N LEU A 537 -67.73 10.27 38.27
CA LEU A 537 -68.14 8.90 38.76
C LEU A 537 -68.92 7.93 37.79
N ASN A 538 -69.12 6.61 38.04
CA ASN A 538 -68.27 5.50 38.55
C ASN A 538 -68.94 4.12 38.27
N CYS A 539 -68.21 3.00 38.41
CA CYS A 539 -68.70 1.59 38.58
C CYS A 539 -69.46 0.93 37.37
N GLU A 540 -69.58 -0.40 37.21
CA GLU A 540 -69.10 -1.57 38.00
C GLU A 540 -68.88 -2.87 37.14
N THR A 541 -68.11 -3.83 37.68
CA THR A 541 -68.08 -5.33 37.56
C THR A 541 -68.89 -6.11 36.47
N CYS A 542 -68.54 -7.35 36.00
CA CYS A 542 -67.40 -8.28 36.17
C CYS A 542 -67.41 -9.47 35.16
N HIS A 543 -66.33 -10.27 35.11
CA HIS A 543 -66.14 -11.59 34.44
C HIS A 543 -66.26 -11.63 32.88
N LEU A 544 -65.52 -12.45 32.11
CA LEU A 544 -64.75 -13.70 32.32
C LEU A 544 -63.37 -13.67 31.62
N GLY A 545 -62.45 -14.60 31.97
CA GLY A 545 -61.59 -15.27 30.97
C GLY A 545 -60.06 -15.04 30.99
N VAL A 546 -59.33 -15.91 31.72
CA VAL A 546 -57.98 -16.46 31.42
C VAL A 546 -56.76 -15.54 31.18
N PHE A 547 -55.84 -15.55 32.16
CA PHE A 547 -54.36 -15.52 32.10
C PHE A 547 -53.55 -14.81 30.97
N GLN A 548 -52.72 -13.86 31.46
CA GLN A 548 -51.25 -13.73 31.22
C GLN A 548 -50.73 -12.74 30.14
N PHE A 549 -49.42 -12.47 30.26
CA PHE A 549 -48.65 -11.30 29.81
C PHE A 549 -48.27 -11.26 28.32
N ALA A 550 -47.84 -10.05 27.92
CA ALA A 550 -46.81 -9.72 26.92
C ALA A 550 -47.24 -9.42 25.46
N SER A 551 -47.20 -8.12 25.14
CA SER A 551 -46.59 -7.48 23.95
C SER A 551 -46.62 -8.18 22.58
N LEU A 552 -47.12 -7.46 21.55
CA LEU A 552 -46.85 -7.77 20.15
C LEU A 552 -46.21 -6.59 19.40
N VAL A 553 -45.06 -6.87 18.79
CA VAL A 553 -44.42 -6.09 17.72
C VAL A 553 -44.92 -6.66 16.39
N PRO A 554 -45.16 -5.85 15.33
CA PRO A 554 -45.37 -6.39 13.98
C PRO A 554 -44.05 -6.95 13.41
N ILE A 555 -43.93 -8.27 13.35
CA ILE A 555 -42.83 -9.03 12.75
C ILE A 555 -43.34 -9.73 11.50
N VAL A 556 -42.56 -9.73 10.40
CA VAL A 556 -42.51 -10.87 9.46
C VAL A 556 -41.04 -11.14 9.10
N ASN A 557 -40.71 -12.41 8.91
CA ASN A 557 -39.37 -13.00 8.74
C ASN A 557 -39.41 -13.86 7.43
N PRO A 558 -38.77 -15.04 7.24
CA PRO A 558 -37.53 -15.62 7.79
C PRO A 558 -36.57 -16.22 6.73
N PHE A 559 -35.31 -16.51 7.08
CA PHE A 559 -34.73 -17.87 7.23
C PHE A 559 -33.20 -17.90 7.47
N VAL A 560 -32.67 -19.09 7.79
CA VAL A 560 -31.25 -19.46 8.04
C VAL A 560 -30.78 -19.15 9.48
N PRO A 561 -30.04 -20.05 10.17
CA PRO A 561 -30.19 -20.22 11.63
C PRO A 561 -29.14 -19.53 12.51
N GLN A 562 -29.40 -19.58 13.82
CA GLN A 562 -28.60 -19.00 14.90
C GLN A 562 -27.24 -19.70 15.09
N ASN A 563 -26.25 -18.92 15.53
CA ASN A 563 -25.27 -19.34 16.53
C ASN A 563 -25.10 -18.21 17.57
N TYR A 564 -25.02 -18.58 18.85
CA TYR A 564 -24.82 -17.63 19.96
C TYR A 564 -23.39 -17.05 19.95
N ILE A 565 -23.14 -16.06 20.85
CA ILE A 565 -21.86 -15.35 21.13
C ILE A 565 -21.78 -13.91 20.57
N ILE A 566 -22.87 -13.13 20.65
CA ILE A 566 -22.83 -11.66 20.47
C ILE A 566 -23.56 -10.96 21.62
N GLY A 567 -22.83 -10.63 22.70
CA GLY A 567 -23.39 -9.92 23.86
C GLY A 567 -22.39 -9.42 24.91
N ALA A 568 -21.08 -9.59 24.70
CA ALA A 568 -20.07 -9.44 25.75
C ALA A 568 -19.50 -8.02 25.96
N PHE A 569 -19.69 -7.09 25.02
CA PHE A 569 -18.94 -5.82 24.98
C PHE A 569 -19.86 -4.58 24.88
N LYS A 570 -20.47 -4.20 26.01
CA LYS A 570 -20.91 -2.82 26.28
C LYS A 570 -20.09 -2.27 27.47
N PRO A 571 -19.73 -0.97 27.49
CA PRO A 571 -18.96 -0.40 28.60
C PRO A 571 -19.72 -0.53 29.93
N ALA A 572 -18.99 -0.83 31.01
CA ALA A 572 -19.57 -1.21 32.29
C ALA A 572 -19.99 -0.02 33.19
N CYS A 573 -19.73 1.20 32.74
CA CYS A 573 -20.26 2.50 33.18
C CYS A 573 -19.81 3.55 32.15
N ASN A 574 -20.56 4.64 31.99
CA ASN A 574 -20.18 5.80 31.19
C ASN A 574 -19.77 6.94 32.13
N ILE A 575 -18.61 7.56 31.89
CA ILE A 575 -18.07 8.65 32.71
C ILE A 575 -17.78 9.84 31.79
N ALA A 576 -18.24 11.03 32.18
CA ALA A 576 -17.98 12.26 31.43
C ALA A 576 -17.50 13.37 32.36
N ILE A 577 -16.35 13.98 32.02
CA ILE A 577 -15.73 15.06 32.77
C ILE A 577 -16.05 16.38 32.06
N THR A 578 -16.69 17.32 32.74
CA THR A 578 -17.04 18.64 32.17
C THR A 578 -16.46 19.75 33.04
N LEU A 579 -15.58 20.59 32.47
CA LEU A 579 -15.06 21.78 33.15
C LEU A 579 -16.14 22.87 33.18
N ASN A 580 -16.22 23.65 34.27
CA ASN A 580 -17.25 24.70 34.40
C ASN A 580 -17.14 25.75 33.27
N ASP A 581 -15.92 26.16 32.93
CA ASP A 581 -15.66 27.23 31.96
C ASP A 581 -15.48 26.74 30.52
N ALA A 582 -15.81 25.48 30.21
CA ALA A 582 -15.45 24.81 28.95
C ALA A 582 -15.90 25.54 27.66
N LYS A 583 -16.92 26.40 27.74
CA LYS A 583 -17.42 27.22 26.63
C LYS A 583 -16.70 28.58 26.47
N MET A 584 -16.07 29.08 27.53
CA MET A 584 -15.43 30.40 27.59
C MET A 584 -13.89 30.31 27.61
N ARG A 585 -13.32 29.24 28.17
CA ARG A 585 -11.87 29.02 28.26
C ARG A 585 -11.28 28.78 26.86
N LYS A 586 -10.17 29.46 26.56
CA LYS A 586 -9.42 29.35 25.31
C LYS A 586 -9.04 27.89 25.05
N GLN A 587 -9.32 27.39 23.85
CA GLN A 587 -8.95 26.03 23.43
C GLN A 587 -7.76 26.10 22.47
N VAL A 588 -6.88 25.09 22.55
CA VAL A 588 -5.65 24.99 21.75
C VAL A 588 -5.69 23.70 20.92
N PRO A 589 -5.35 23.75 19.62
CA PRO A 589 -5.18 22.54 18.82
C PRO A 589 -3.95 21.76 19.29
N VAL A 590 -4.14 20.48 19.63
CA VAL A 590 -3.08 19.55 20.02
C VAL A 590 -3.06 18.36 19.06
N LYS A 591 -1.91 18.10 18.43
CA LYS A 591 -1.68 16.86 17.66
C LYS A 591 -1.52 15.69 18.63
N LYS A 592 -2.44 14.72 18.60
CA LYS A 592 -2.26 13.42 19.29
C LYS A 592 -1.33 12.52 18.47
N GLU A 593 -0.81 11.47 19.11
CA GLU A 593 0.03 10.43 18.49
C GLU A 593 -0.60 9.80 17.23
N ASN A 594 -1.94 9.76 17.15
CA ASN A 594 -2.70 9.29 15.98
C ASN A 594 -2.74 10.30 14.81
N GLY A 595 -1.95 11.38 14.84
CA GLY A 595 -1.93 12.47 13.84
C GLY A 595 -3.14 13.41 13.89
N GLN A 596 -4.25 13.00 14.51
CA GLN A 596 -5.44 13.82 14.69
C GLN A 596 -5.16 15.04 15.58
N THR A 597 -5.59 16.22 15.13
CA THR A 597 -5.53 17.46 15.90
C THR A 597 -6.85 17.65 16.65
N ILE A 598 -6.79 17.75 17.98
CA ILE A 598 -7.96 17.89 18.85
C ILE A 598 -7.87 19.19 19.66
N MET A 599 -8.97 19.95 19.67
CA MET A 599 -9.10 21.16 20.47
C MET A 599 -9.18 20.79 21.96
N THR A 600 -8.25 21.32 22.75
CA THR A 600 -8.02 20.94 24.13
C THR A 600 -8.00 22.20 25.00
N PRO A 601 -8.63 22.24 26.19
CA PRO A 601 -8.67 23.44 27.03
C PRO A 601 -7.28 23.86 27.50
N LEU A 602 -7.02 25.17 27.50
CA LEU A 602 -5.78 25.78 27.94
C LEU A 602 -5.89 26.35 29.36
N PHE A 603 -4.94 25.98 30.21
CA PHE A 603 -4.74 26.49 31.56
C PHE A 603 -3.36 27.17 31.71
N GLN A 604 -3.21 27.95 32.77
CA GLN A 604 -1.94 28.54 33.23
C GLN A 604 -1.64 28.08 34.66
N SER A 605 -0.36 28.05 35.08
CA SER A 605 -0.01 27.79 36.48
C SER A 605 -0.73 28.73 37.45
N GLN A 606 -1.10 28.23 38.62
CA GLN A 606 -1.91 28.88 39.66
C GLN A 606 -3.39 29.14 39.30
N GLU A 607 -3.85 28.74 38.11
CA GLU A 607 -5.28 28.72 37.77
C GLU A 607 -6.02 27.63 38.58
N SER A 608 -7.30 27.86 38.89
CA SER A 608 -8.14 26.87 39.58
C SER A 608 -8.86 25.95 38.59
N VAL A 609 -8.84 24.64 38.86
CA VAL A 609 -9.40 23.62 37.97
C VAL A 609 -10.69 23.07 38.58
N ALA A 610 -11.82 23.59 38.11
CA ALA A 610 -13.15 23.27 38.61
C ALA A 610 -14.08 22.70 37.52
N GLY A 611 -14.94 21.76 37.91
CA GLY A 611 -15.85 21.09 36.98
C GLY A 611 -16.83 20.14 37.66
N LYS A 612 -17.39 19.24 36.85
CA LYS A 612 -18.35 18.21 37.26
C LYS A 612 -18.01 16.89 36.58
N VAL A 613 -18.06 15.81 37.35
CA VAL A 613 -17.98 14.42 36.88
C VAL A 613 -19.38 13.86 36.81
N VAL A 614 -19.83 13.44 35.63
CA VAL A 614 -21.09 12.73 35.42
C VAL A 614 -20.79 11.24 35.34
N ILE A 615 -21.50 10.41 36.10
CA ILE A 615 -21.34 8.95 36.10
C ILE A 615 -22.70 8.33 35.83
N GLU A 616 -22.78 7.52 34.77
CA GLU A 616 -24.01 6.95 34.24
C GLU A 616 -23.88 5.41 34.17
N PRO A 617 -24.54 4.66 35.07
CA PRO A 617 -24.53 3.20 35.03
C PRO A 617 -25.35 2.67 33.84
N PRO A 618 -24.98 1.51 33.26
CA PRO A 618 -25.71 0.95 32.13
C PRO A 618 -27.12 0.50 32.57
N GLN A 619 -28.13 0.89 31.80
CA GLN A 619 -29.56 0.67 32.11
C GLN A 619 -29.85 -0.77 32.57
N GLY A 620 -30.49 -0.90 33.73
CA GLY A 620 -30.88 -2.18 34.32
C GLY A 620 -29.77 -2.94 35.06
N LYS A 621 -28.59 -2.35 35.29
CA LYS A 621 -27.52 -2.95 36.10
C LYS A 621 -27.01 -1.99 37.18
N LYS A 622 -27.03 -2.44 38.44
CA LYS A 622 -26.36 -1.75 39.54
C LYS A 622 -24.84 -1.83 39.40
N VAL A 623 -24.14 -0.79 39.85
CA VAL A 623 -22.67 -0.73 39.90
C VAL A 623 -22.25 -0.55 41.36
N GLU A 624 -21.80 -1.64 41.97
CA GLU A 624 -21.11 -1.62 43.27
C GLU A 624 -19.71 -0.99 43.09
N HIS A 625 -19.31 -0.12 44.02
CA HIS A 625 -18.02 0.58 43.96
C HIS A 625 -17.39 0.79 45.35
N ASN A 626 -16.07 0.69 45.42
CA ASN A 626 -15.27 0.93 46.62
C ASN A 626 -14.85 2.41 46.71
N GLY A 627 -15.78 3.31 46.38
CA GLY A 627 -15.56 4.76 46.31
C GLY A 627 -15.24 5.30 44.91
N VAL A 628 -15.44 6.61 44.75
CA VAL A 628 -15.19 7.38 43.53
C VAL A 628 -14.25 8.54 43.86
N LYS A 629 -13.20 8.73 43.06
CA LYS A 629 -12.28 9.88 43.18
C LYS A 629 -11.93 10.50 41.83
N VAL A 630 -11.55 11.77 41.86
CA VAL A 630 -10.92 12.47 40.74
C VAL A 630 -9.51 12.91 41.16
N GLU A 631 -8.55 12.69 40.26
CA GLU A 631 -7.13 12.95 40.46
C GLU A 631 -6.65 13.92 39.37
N LEU A 632 -6.03 15.03 39.76
CA LEU A 632 -5.33 15.93 38.84
C LEU A 632 -3.85 15.56 38.89
N LEU A 633 -3.34 15.02 37.78
CA LEU A 633 -1.98 14.51 37.66
C LEU A 633 -1.20 15.30 36.59
N GLY A 634 -0.04 15.81 36.96
CA GLY A 634 1.00 16.26 36.04
C GLY A 634 2.05 15.18 35.92
N GLN A 635 2.18 14.57 34.74
CA GLN A 635 2.96 13.34 34.53
C GLN A 635 4.01 13.52 33.42
N ILE A 636 5.19 12.95 33.62
CA ILE A 636 6.21 12.75 32.57
C ILE A 636 6.22 11.26 32.19
N GLU A 637 5.98 11.00 30.91
CA GLU A 637 5.99 9.69 30.26
C GLU A 637 7.25 9.60 29.37
N MET A 638 8.08 8.56 29.54
CA MET A 638 9.30 8.36 28.75
C MET A 638 9.17 7.08 27.92
N TYR A 639 9.23 7.16 26.59
CA TYR A 639 8.87 6.05 25.71
C TYR A 639 9.87 4.87 25.69
N PHE A 640 11.06 5.05 26.27
CA PHE A 640 12.02 3.97 26.57
C PHE A 640 11.61 3.16 27.81
N ASP A 641 10.98 3.79 28.80
CA ASP A 641 10.65 3.24 30.12
C ASP A 641 9.16 2.85 30.19
N ARG A 642 8.74 2.02 29.22
CA ARG A 642 7.32 1.75 28.92
C ARG A 642 6.57 1.13 30.09
N GLY A 643 5.78 1.96 30.76
CA GLY A 643 4.92 1.57 31.89
C GLY A 643 5.10 2.48 33.11
N ASN A 644 6.22 3.20 33.20
CA ASN A 644 6.52 4.10 34.31
C ASN A 644 6.10 5.54 34.00
N PHE A 645 5.11 6.04 34.73
CA PHE A 645 4.73 7.45 34.75
C PHE A 645 5.42 8.15 35.92
N TYR A 646 6.04 9.31 35.66
CA TYR A 646 6.72 10.11 36.66
C TYR A 646 5.87 11.33 37.01
N ASP A 647 4.99 11.14 37.99
CA ASP A 647 4.09 12.16 38.51
C ASP A 647 4.90 13.22 39.29
N PHE A 648 4.79 14.48 38.87
CA PHE A 648 5.42 15.64 39.53
C PHE A 648 4.40 16.60 40.17
N THR A 649 3.14 16.51 39.77
CA THR A 649 1.99 17.13 40.43
C THR A 649 0.95 16.03 40.62
N SER A 650 0.43 15.86 41.84
CA SER A 650 -0.66 14.91 42.11
C SER A 650 -1.58 15.47 43.19
N LEU A 651 -2.84 15.72 42.83
CA LEU A 651 -3.89 16.20 43.74
C LEU A 651 -5.09 15.26 43.63
N VAL A 652 -5.67 14.88 44.78
CA VAL A 652 -6.79 13.93 44.83
C VAL A 652 -7.99 14.56 45.53
N ARG A 653 -9.19 14.34 44.97
CA ARG A 653 -10.49 14.64 45.60
C ARG A 653 -11.34 13.38 45.58
N GLU A 654 -11.78 12.93 46.75
CA GLU A 654 -12.81 11.91 46.86
C GLU A 654 -14.19 12.55 46.58
N LEU A 655 -15.02 11.85 45.81
CA LEU A 655 -16.32 12.33 45.32
C LEU A 655 -17.48 11.53 45.91
N GLU A 656 -17.27 10.24 46.18
CA GLU A 656 -18.23 9.39 46.87
C GLU A 656 -17.53 8.27 47.64
N VAL A 657 -18.05 7.94 48.81
CA VAL A 657 -17.64 6.80 49.65
C VAL A 657 -18.02 5.45 48.99
N PRO A 658 -17.56 4.29 49.51
CA PRO A 658 -18.04 2.99 49.04
C PRO A 658 -19.57 2.86 49.07
N GLY A 659 -20.15 2.30 48.01
CA GLY A 659 -21.61 2.28 47.83
C GLY A 659 -22.06 1.65 46.50
N GLU A 660 -23.24 2.06 46.05
CA GLU A 660 -23.89 1.54 44.84
C GLU A 660 -24.44 2.66 43.94
N LEU A 661 -24.25 2.48 42.64
CA LEU A 661 -24.74 3.35 41.57
C LEU A 661 -25.84 2.65 40.77
N TYR A 662 -27.05 3.17 40.91
CA TYR A 662 -28.26 2.73 40.22
C TYR A 662 -28.70 3.70 39.11
N GLU A 663 -28.48 4.99 39.33
CA GLU A 663 -28.90 6.09 38.45
C GLU A 663 -27.72 6.99 38.08
N ARG A 664 -27.93 7.89 37.12
CA ARG A 664 -26.95 8.88 36.69
C ARG A 664 -26.74 9.94 37.78
N LYS A 665 -25.59 9.89 38.46
CA LYS A 665 -25.16 10.90 39.44
C LYS A 665 -24.22 11.93 38.81
N THR A 666 -24.05 13.07 39.47
CA THR A 666 -23.13 14.15 39.05
C THR A 666 -22.48 14.80 40.26
N TYR A 667 -21.14 14.80 40.28
CA TYR A 667 -20.34 15.26 41.41
C TYR A 667 -19.57 16.52 41.01
N PRO A 668 -19.69 17.65 41.72
CA PRO A 668 -18.81 18.79 41.53
C PRO A 668 -17.40 18.47 42.05
N PHE A 669 -16.37 19.06 41.43
CA PHE A 669 -15.00 19.02 41.94
C PHE A 669 -14.31 20.36 41.71
N GLU A 670 -13.38 20.68 42.60
CA GLU A 670 -12.57 21.89 42.51
C GLU A 670 -11.18 21.67 43.12
N PHE A 671 -10.15 22.00 42.34
CA PHE A 671 -8.78 22.18 42.78
C PHE A 671 -8.44 23.67 42.69
N SER A 672 -8.39 24.35 43.83
CA SER A 672 -8.03 25.77 43.93
C SER A 672 -6.53 25.96 43.71
N THR A 673 -6.15 27.02 42.98
CA THR A 673 -4.75 27.51 42.85
C THR A 673 -3.73 26.41 42.55
N VAL A 674 -3.85 25.73 41.40
CA VAL A 674 -3.05 24.54 41.09
C VAL A 674 -1.67 24.92 40.55
N GLU A 675 -0.59 24.49 41.22
CA GLU A 675 0.76 24.67 40.71
C GLU A 675 1.03 23.75 39.51
N MET A 676 1.30 24.35 38.35
CA MET A 676 1.58 23.64 37.11
C MET A 676 2.88 24.21 36.51
N PRO A 677 4.05 23.85 37.08
CA PRO A 677 5.30 24.57 36.83
C PRO A 677 5.86 24.43 35.41
N TYR A 678 5.42 23.43 34.65
CA TYR A 678 5.97 23.09 33.33
C TYR A 678 4.92 23.25 32.23
N GLU A 679 5.33 23.76 31.06
CA GLU A 679 4.46 23.76 29.87
C GLU A 679 4.32 22.34 29.30
N THR A 680 3.11 22.00 28.82
CA THR A 680 2.80 20.71 28.17
C THR A 680 3.68 20.50 26.94
N TYR A 681 4.36 19.34 26.89
CA TYR A 681 5.31 19.01 25.84
C TYR A 681 5.02 17.62 25.25
N ASN A 682 5.11 17.48 23.93
CA ASN A 682 5.00 16.20 23.24
C ASN A 682 6.21 16.05 22.31
N GLY A 683 7.15 15.19 22.70
CA GLY A 683 8.45 15.00 22.05
C GLY A 683 8.56 13.70 21.25
N VAL A 684 9.80 13.31 20.95
CA VAL A 684 10.10 12.05 20.24
C VAL A 684 10.25 10.89 21.23
N ASN A 685 10.88 11.14 22.38
CA ASN A 685 11.23 10.16 23.40
C ASN A 685 10.58 10.47 24.77
N VAL A 686 10.04 11.68 24.96
CA VAL A 686 9.39 12.12 26.21
C VAL A 686 8.11 12.93 25.97
N ARG A 687 7.14 12.76 26.85
CA ARG A 687 5.85 13.48 26.84
C ARG A 687 5.53 13.98 28.25
N LEU A 688 5.22 15.27 28.38
CA LEU A 688 4.78 15.91 29.61
C LEU A 688 3.31 16.33 29.44
N ARG A 689 2.42 15.69 30.20
CA ARG A 689 0.96 15.85 30.09
C ARG A 689 0.34 16.20 31.44
N TYR A 690 -0.77 16.94 31.39
CA TYR A 690 -1.65 17.16 32.54
C TYR A 690 -3.00 16.50 32.27
N VAL A 691 -3.52 15.77 33.25
CA VAL A 691 -4.74 14.97 33.11
C VAL A 691 -5.65 15.12 34.32
N LEU A 692 -6.95 15.12 34.08
CA LEU A 692 -7.96 14.78 35.08
C LEU A 692 -8.33 13.31 34.90
N LYS A 693 -8.05 12.50 35.92
CA LYS A 693 -8.28 11.06 35.96
C LYS A 693 -9.39 10.77 36.96
N VAL A 694 -10.56 10.33 36.49
CA VAL A 694 -11.64 9.84 37.37
C VAL A 694 -11.47 8.34 37.54
N THR A 695 -11.51 7.87 38.79
CA THR A 695 -11.42 6.45 39.14
C THR A 695 -12.65 6.03 39.94
N VAL A 696 -13.42 5.07 39.42
CA VAL A 696 -14.46 4.33 40.15
C VAL A 696 -13.84 3.01 40.58
N SER A 697 -13.50 2.89 41.87
CA SER A 697 -12.90 1.69 42.43
C SER A 697 -13.93 0.57 42.52
N ARG A 698 -13.55 -0.70 42.34
CA ARG A 698 -14.45 -1.86 42.37
C ARG A 698 -13.78 -3.04 43.07
N GLY A 699 -14.54 -3.81 43.86
CA GLY A 699 -14.02 -4.95 44.62
C GLY A 699 -13.76 -6.21 43.78
N TYR A 700 -14.73 -6.62 42.96
CA TYR A 700 -14.71 -7.89 42.21
C TYR A 700 -14.34 -7.75 40.73
N ALA A 701 -14.07 -6.54 40.25
CA ALA A 701 -13.76 -6.24 38.85
C ALA A 701 -12.74 -5.11 38.77
N GLY A 702 -12.07 -4.96 37.62
CA GLY A 702 -11.15 -3.83 37.39
C GLY A 702 -11.84 -2.48 37.63
N SER A 703 -11.12 -1.55 38.24
CA SER A 703 -11.58 -0.16 38.44
C SER A 703 -11.83 0.49 37.09
N ILE A 704 -12.93 1.25 36.95
CA ILE A 704 -13.16 2.05 35.75
C ILE A 704 -12.38 3.35 35.90
N ILE A 705 -11.59 3.70 34.88
CA ILE A 705 -10.76 4.90 34.87
C ILE A 705 -11.01 5.65 33.57
N GLU A 706 -11.35 6.94 33.69
CA GLU A 706 -11.59 7.85 32.57
C GLU A 706 -10.59 9.02 32.63
N TYR A 707 -10.06 9.45 31.47
CA TYR A 707 -8.99 10.47 31.39
C TYR A 707 -9.38 11.65 30.49
N GLN A 708 -9.35 12.86 31.05
CA GLN A 708 -9.46 14.11 30.30
C GLN A 708 -8.12 14.85 30.32
N ASP A 709 -7.40 14.83 29.19
CA ASP A 709 -6.17 15.62 28.98
C ASP A 709 -6.49 17.14 28.97
N PHE A 710 -5.58 17.98 29.45
CA PHE A 710 -5.60 19.43 29.22
C PHE A 710 -4.20 20.01 28.95
N VAL A 711 -4.13 21.22 28.39
CA VAL A 711 -2.86 21.90 28.07
C VAL A 711 -2.56 22.94 29.12
N VAL A 712 -1.31 22.99 29.58
CA VAL A 712 -0.75 24.10 30.37
C VAL A 712 0.23 24.87 29.49
N ARG A 713 0.16 26.20 29.49
CA ARG A 713 1.22 27.08 28.96
C ARG A 713 1.63 28.10 30.01
N ASN A 714 2.94 28.28 30.17
CA ASN A 714 3.48 29.24 31.11
C ASN A 714 4.19 30.37 30.36
N TYR A 715 3.89 31.61 30.74
CA TYR A 715 4.39 32.80 30.07
C TYR A 715 5.65 33.32 30.77
N THR A 716 6.59 33.83 29.98
CA THR A 716 7.83 34.45 30.47
C THR A 716 7.86 35.90 29.99
N PRO A 717 8.10 36.89 30.86
CA PRO A 717 8.27 38.28 30.43
C PRO A 717 9.50 38.43 29.52
N PRO A 718 9.52 39.43 28.62
CA PRO A 718 10.68 39.68 27.78
C PRO A 718 11.94 39.96 28.64
N PRO A 719 13.14 39.52 28.21
CA PRO A 719 14.36 39.77 28.96
C PRO A 719 14.71 41.27 28.95
N PRO A 720 15.19 41.84 30.08
CA PRO A 720 15.46 43.27 30.20
C PRO A 720 16.68 43.73 29.39
N VAL A 721 17.56 42.82 28.99
CA VAL A 721 18.75 43.09 28.17
C VAL A 721 18.88 42.00 27.10
N ASN A 722 19.09 42.42 25.86
CA ASN A 722 19.46 41.55 24.75
C ASN A 722 20.88 41.89 24.30
N ASN A 723 21.81 40.95 24.50
CA ASN A 723 23.16 41.06 23.96
C ASN A 723 23.19 40.44 22.57
N THR A 724 23.94 41.07 21.66
CA THR A 724 24.35 40.43 20.40
C THR A 724 25.24 39.23 20.69
N ILE A 725 25.13 38.18 19.88
CA ILE A 725 26.07 37.04 19.89
C ILE A 725 26.80 37.02 18.56
N LYS A 726 28.11 36.76 18.63
CA LYS A 726 28.97 36.46 17.49
C LYS A 726 29.30 34.96 17.52
N MET A 727 29.20 34.29 16.38
CA MET A 727 29.46 32.86 16.22
C MET A 727 30.44 32.66 15.07
N GLU A 728 31.70 32.39 15.42
CA GLU A 728 32.81 32.28 14.48
C GLU A 728 33.04 30.84 13.99
N VAL A 729 33.41 30.71 12.71
CA VAL A 729 33.99 29.51 12.11
C VAL A 729 35.36 29.88 11.57
N GLY A 730 36.39 29.55 12.35
CA GLY A 730 37.80 29.79 12.04
C GLY A 730 38.53 28.49 11.72
N ILE A 731 39.19 28.44 10.57
CA ILE A 731 40.26 27.53 10.21
C ILE A 731 41.48 28.41 9.96
N GLU A 732 42.55 28.19 10.73
CA GLU A 732 43.77 28.99 10.67
C GLU A 732 44.29 29.12 9.23
N ASP A 733 44.61 30.36 8.83
CA ASP A 733 45.00 30.78 7.48
C ASP A 733 44.08 30.39 6.29
N CYS A 734 42.97 29.67 6.50
CA CYS A 734 42.18 29.08 5.42
C CYS A 734 40.77 29.66 5.29
N LEU A 735 40.09 29.89 6.41
CA LEU A 735 38.68 30.30 6.43
C LEU A 735 38.38 31.04 7.74
N HIS A 736 37.80 32.23 7.68
CA HIS A 736 37.29 32.93 8.85
C HIS A 736 35.96 33.60 8.50
N ILE A 737 34.89 33.06 9.05
CA ILE A 737 33.52 33.53 8.87
C ILE A 737 32.92 33.83 10.23
N GLU A 738 32.31 35.00 10.37
CA GLU A 738 31.65 35.45 11.59
C GLU A 738 30.15 35.61 11.34
N PHE A 739 29.30 34.91 12.10
CA PHE A 739 27.86 35.15 12.12
C PHE A 739 27.45 35.93 13.38
N GLU A 740 27.06 37.18 13.21
CA GLU A 740 26.56 38.06 14.26
C GLU A 740 25.03 38.08 14.26
N TYR A 741 24.37 38.00 15.42
CA TYR A 741 22.92 38.10 15.53
C TYR A 741 22.44 38.78 16.83
N ASN A 742 21.22 39.33 16.77
CA ASN A 742 20.77 40.40 17.66
C ASN A 742 20.34 40.00 19.09
N LYS A 743 19.95 38.74 19.34
CA LYS A 743 19.50 38.28 20.67
C LYS A 743 20.03 36.89 21.01
N SER A 744 20.18 36.60 22.30
CA SER A 744 20.38 35.25 22.84
C SER A 744 19.06 34.52 23.19
N LYS A 745 17.97 35.27 23.30
CA LYS A 745 16.64 34.80 23.68
C LYS A 745 15.60 35.31 22.67
N TYR A 746 14.75 34.42 22.17
CA TYR A 746 13.73 34.73 21.16
C TYR A 746 12.35 34.28 21.60
N HIS A 747 11.33 35.09 21.29
CA HIS A 747 9.95 34.63 21.40
C HIS A 747 9.62 33.63 20.27
N LEU A 748 8.66 32.72 20.50
CA LEU A 748 8.16 31.76 19.49
C LEU A 748 7.74 32.39 18.15
N LYS A 749 7.28 33.64 18.14
CA LYS A 749 6.87 34.39 16.93
C LYS A 749 7.88 35.51 16.55
N ASP A 750 9.08 35.49 17.12
CA ASP A 750 10.13 36.51 16.91
C ASP A 750 10.83 36.33 15.55
N VAL A 751 11.77 37.24 15.26
CA VAL A 751 12.62 37.19 14.07
C VAL A 751 14.08 37.24 14.50
N ILE A 752 14.85 36.23 14.10
CA ILE A 752 16.31 36.21 14.24
C ILE A 752 16.86 37.15 13.16
N ILE A 753 17.48 38.26 13.59
CA ILE A 753 18.12 39.22 12.70
C ILE A 753 19.61 39.16 12.95
N GLY A 754 20.38 38.96 11.88
CA GLY A 754 21.82 38.84 11.95
C GLY A 754 22.50 39.14 10.62
N LYS A 755 23.81 38.93 10.59
CA LYS A 755 24.66 39.21 9.44
C LYS A 755 25.88 38.28 9.47
N ILE A 756 26.19 37.66 8.34
CA ILE A 756 27.44 36.91 8.15
C ILE A 756 28.48 37.85 7.53
N TYR A 757 29.72 37.79 7.99
CA TYR A 757 30.87 38.49 7.44
C TYR A 757 31.96 37.51 7.00
N PHE A 758 32.48 37.68 5.78
CA PHE A 758 33.55 36.85 5.22
C PHE A 758 34.92 37.49 5.47
N LEU A 759 35.50 37.27 6.66
CA LEU A 759 36.75 37.92 7.11
C LEU A 759 38.00 37.37 6.41
N LEU A 760 38.00 36.07 6.10
CA LEU A 760 39.00 35.39 5.27
C LEU A 760 38.34 34.21 4.52
N VAL A 761 38.58 34.11 3.22
CA VAL A 761 38.16 32.97 2.39
C VAL A 761 39.33 32.62 1.47
N ARG A 762 40.02 31.50 1.76
CA ARG A 762 40.99 30.88 0.83
C ARG A 762 40.51 29.51 0.32
N ILE A 763 39.69 28.80 1.10
CA ILE A 763 38.94 27.62 0.64
C ILE A 763 37.70 28.07 -0.12
N LYS A 764 37.44 27.49 -1.30
CA LYS A 764 36.19 27.72 -2.03
C LYS A 764 35.02 27.00 -1.37
N ILE A 765 33.97 27.76 -1.08
CA ILE A 765 32.72 27.22 -0.51
C ILE A 765 31.80 26.79 -1.66
N LYS A 766 31.17 25.63 -1.48
CA LYS A 766 30.21 25.00 -2.41
C LYS A 766 28.77 25.28 -1.97
N ASN A 767 28.47 25.15 -0.68
CA ASN A 767 27.19 25.54 -0.10
C ASN A 767 27.37 26.04 1.34
N MET A 768 26.50 26.95 1.78
CA MET A 768 26.39 27.39 3.18
C MET A 768 24.94 27.35 3.66
N ASP A 769 24.68 26.54 4.68
CA ASP A 769 23.37 26.36 5.31
C ASP A 769 23.34 26.93 6.74
N LEU A 770 22.24 27.55 7.14
CA LEU A 770 21.94 27.84 8.54
C LEU A 770 20.69 27.06 8.97
N GLU A 771 20.86 26.24 10.00
CA GLU A 771 19.81 25.35 10.51
C GLU A 771 19.33 25.77 11.90
N ILE A 772 18.04 25.54 12.18
CA ILE A 772 17.49 25.53 13.54
C ILE A 772 17.34 24.07 13.96
N ARG A 773 18.16 23.62 14.91
CA ARG A 773 18.11 22.25 15.45
C ARG A 773 17.46 22.23 16.83
N ARG A 774 16.44 21.40 17.02
CA ARG A 774 15.90 20.98 18.33
C ARG A 774 16.72 19.79 18.82
N ARG A 775 17.26 19.87 20.03
CA ARG A 775 17.87 18.74 20.74
C ARG A 775 17.01 18.39 21.95
N GLU A 776 16.43 17.19 21.91
CA GLU A 776 15.76 16.58 23.06
C GLU A 776 16.77 15.67 23.77
N SER A 777 16.80 15.69 25.08
CA SER A 777 17.71 14.86 25.87
C SER A 777 16.95 14.30 27.06
N THR A 778 16.82 12.99 27.13
CA THR A 778 15.87 12.27 28.00
C THR A 778 16.59 11.16 28.76
N GLY A 779 16.32 11.05 30.05
CA GLY A 779 17.01 10.15 30.98
C GLY A 779 17.92 10.91 31.94
N SER A 780 18.64 10.16 32.78
CA SER A 780 19.49 10.71 33.84
C SER A 780 20.79 9.90 33.93
N GLY A 781 21.93 10.59 34.04
CA GLY A 781 23.24 9.93 34.15
C GLY A 781 23.63 9.13 32.91
N ALA A 782 24.10 7.90 33.09
CA ALA A 782 24.62 7.05 32.01
C ALA A 782 23.58 6.71 30.92
N ASN A 783 22.30 6.65 31.27
CA ASN A 783 21.20 6.29 30.36
C ASN A 783 20.55 7.53 29.72
N THR A 784 21.35 8.52 29.31
CA THR A 784 20.86 9.74 28.67
C THR A 784 20.79 9.56 27.15
N HIS A 785 19.57 9.47 26.63
CA HIS A 785 19.30 9.43 25.18
C HIS A 785 19.17 10.84 24.62
N VAL A 786 19.83 11.13 23.51
CA VAL A 786 19.86 12.46 22.88
C VAL A 786 19.34 12.36 21.45
N GLU A 787 18.17 12.94 21.21
CA GLU A 787 17.59 13.10 19.87
C GLU A 787 17.98 14.47 19.32
N THR A 788 18.19 14.61 18.01
CA THR A 788 18.43 15.92 17.39
C THR A 788 17.74 16.00 16.02
N GLU A 789 16.88 17.01 15.88
CA GLU A 789 15.97 17.21 14.77
C GLU A 789 16.20 18.59 14.15
N THR A 790 16.37 18.67 12.83
CA THR A 790 16.45 19.93 12.09
C THR A 790 15.04 20.43 11.77
N LEU A 791 14.58 21.46 12.47
CA LEU A 791 13.25 22.06 12.28
C LEU A 791 13.18 23.05 11.12
N ALA A 792 14.31 23.68 10.79
CA ALA A 792 14.47 24.57 9.66
C ALA A 792 15.88 24.42 9.07
N LYS A 793 15.98 24.46 7.73
CA LYS A 793 17.22 24.59 6.97
C LYS A 793 17.04 25.81 6.06
N PHE A 794 17.96 26.76 6.16
CA PHE A 794 18.02 27.94 5.29
C PHE A 794 19.29 27.87 4.48
N GLU A 795 19.16 27.64 3.18
CA GLU A 795 20.28 27.64 2.23
C GLU A 795 20.61 29.12 1.97
N LEU A 796 21.79 29.58 2.39
CA LEU A 796 22.13 31.00 2.44
C LEU A 796 22.85 31.49 1.18
N MET A 797 23.57 30.59 0.50
CA MET A 797 24.45 30.91 -0.61
C MET A 797 24.87 29.63 -1.35
N ASP A 798 24.71 29.66 -2.67
CA ASP A 798 25.34 28.75 -3.63
C ASP A 798 26.44 29.54 -4.37
N GLY A 799 27.65 28.99 -4.44
CA GLY A 799 28.84 29.66 -5.00
C GLY A 799 29.86 30.20 -4.00
N ALA A 800 30.95 30.77 -4.53
CA ALA A 800 32.14 31.14 -3.77
C ALA A 800 32.15 32.63 -3.36
N PRO A 801 32.17 32.96 -2.04
CA PRO A 801 32.15 34.34 -1.55
C PRO A 801 33.54 34.98 -1.55
N VAL A 802 33.57 36.31 -1.60
CA VAL A 802 34.79 37.13 -1.58
C VAL A 802 35.05 37.71 -0.19
N ARG A 803 36.33 37.85 0.17
CA ARG A 803 36.75 38.49 1.42
C ARG A 803 36.21 39.93 1.52
N GLY A 804 35.53 40.23 2.62
CA GLY A 804 34.90 41.53 2.89
C GLY A 804 33.41 41.59 2.53
N GLU A 805 32.87 40.58 1.85
CA GLU A 805 31.43 40.46 1.61
C GLU A 805 30.67 40.17 2.91
N SER A 806 29.35 40.42 2.88
CA SER A 806 28.49 40.12 4.02
C SER A 806 27.04 39.88 3.62
N ILE A 807 26.42 38.86 4.22
CA ILE A 807 25.05 38.43 3.92
C ILE A 807 24.13 38.80 5.10
N PRO A 808 23.11 39.65 4.91
CA PRO A 808 22.11 39.93 5.95
C PRO A 808 21.13 38.75 6.09
N ILE A 809 20.83 38.37 7.32
CA ILE A 809 19.98 37.21 7.64
C ILE A 809 18.76 37.66 8.44
N ARG A 810 17.58 37.17 8.03
CA ARG A 810 16.28 37.45 8.68
C ARG A 810 15.42 36.20 8.71
N LEU A 811 15.52 35.41 9.78
CA LEU A 811 14.76 34.16 9.94
C LEU A 811 13.52 34.41 10.80
N PHE A 812 12.33 34.18 10.23
CA PHE A 812 11.06 34.28 10.96
C PHE A 812 10.79 32.97 11.70
N LEU A 813 10.53 33.02 13.02
CA LEU A 813 10.27 31.82 13.82
C LEU A 813 8.82 31.33 13.75
N SER A 814 7.89 32.23 13.41
CA SER A 814 6.43 31.95 13.44
C SER A 814 5.89 30.81 12.55
N PRO A 815 6.51 30.37 11.43
CA PRO A 815 5.99 29.25 10.64
C PRO A 815 6.46 27.87 11.16
N TYR A 816 7.36 27.81 12.14
CA TYR A 816 7.90 26.56 12.67
C TYR A 816 7.18 26.15 13.96
N GLU A 817 6.97 24.84 14.15
CA GLU A 817 6.29 24.28 15.33
C GLU A 817 7.20 24.21 16.56
N LEU A 818 7.67 25.37 16.99
CA LEU A 818 8.58 25.55 18.12
C LEU A 818 7.84 25.43 19.46
N THR A 819 8.55 24.91 20.47
CA THR A 819 8.16 24.96 21.89
C THR A 819 9.13 25.83 22.68
N PRO A 820 8.79 26.26 23.91
CA PRO A 820 9.77 26.87 24.81
C PRO A 820 10.97 25.95 25.08
N THR A 821 12.07 26.55 25.54
CA THR A 821 13.28 25.83 25.92
C THR A 821 13.14 25.22 27.31
N HIS A 822 12.97 23.90 27.36
CA HIS A 822 12.83 23.14 28.60
C HIS A 822 14.21 22.80 29.16
N ARG A 823 14.58 23.36 30.32
CA ARG A 823 15.88 23.13 30.96
C ARG A 823 15.74 22.22 32.17
N ASN A 824 16.27 20.99 32.06
CA ASN A 824 16.39 20.00 33.13
C ASN A 824 15.09 19.74 33.92
N ILE A 825 13.98 19.52 33.21
CA ILE A 825 12.65 19.32 33.78
C ILE A 825 12.64 18.08 34.66
N ASN A 826 12.44 18.28 35.97
CA ASN A 826 12.43 17.24 37.01
C ASN A 826 13.63 16.27 36.98
N ASN A 827 14.81 16.71 36.51
CA ASN A 827 15.98 15.86 36.22
C ASN A 827 15.72 14.69 35.23
N LYS A 828 14.63 14.75 34.45
CA LYS A 828 14.21 13.70 33.49
C LYS A 828 14.48 14.05 32.04
N PHE A 829 14.30 15.31 31.63
CA PHE A 829 14.58 15.72 30.25
C PHE A 829 14.93 17.20 30.06
N SER A 830 15.50 17.51 28.91
CA SER A 830 15.70 18.88 28.40
C SER A 830 15.34 18.97 26.92
N VAL A 831 14.84 20.12 26.50
CA VAL A 831 14.58 20.48 25.10
C VAL A 831 15.29 21.80 24.83
N LYS A 832 16.34 21.76 24.01
CA LYS A 832 17.20 22.89 23.68
C LYS A 832 17.14 23.20 22.19
N TYR A 833 17.40 24.47 21.86
CA TYR A 833 17.42 24.94 20.47
C TYR A 833 18.80 25.50 20.14
N TYR A 834 19.29 25.14 18.95
CA TYR A 834 20.61 25.53 18.46
C TYR A 834 20.48 26.16 17.08
N LEU A 835 21.14 27.30 16.89
CA LEU A 835 21.52 27.76 15.56
C LEU A 835 22.77 26.99 15.15
N ASN A 836 22.73 26.34 14.00
CA ASN A 836 23.82 25.54 13.48
C ASN A 836 24.18 26.01 12.06
N LEU A 837 25.29 26.75 11.93
CA LEU A 837 25.84 27.11 10.62
C LEU A 837 26.65 25.92 10.11
N VAL A 838 26.37 25.49 8.89
CA VAL A 838 27.06 24.39 8.18
C VAL A 838 27.63 24.94 6.88
N LEU A 839 28.87 24.60 6.58
CA LEU A 839 29.54 24.97 5.34
C LEU A 839 30.10 23.70 4.68
N VAL A 840 29.96 23.61 3.37
CA VAL A 840 30.49 22.53 2.54
C VAL A 840 31.40 23.15 1.48
N ASP A 841 32.60 22.60 1.27
CA ASP A 841 33.54 23.08 0.25
C ASP A 841 33.50 22.24 -1.04
N GLU A 842 34.31 22.61 -2.04
CA GLU A 842 34.42 21.84 -3.30
C GLU A 842 34.93 20.39 -3.09
N GLU A 843 35.58 20.09 -1.95
CA GLU A 843 36.06 18.76 -1.57
C GLU A 843 35.04 17.96 -0.75
N ASP A 844 33.80 18.45 -0.63
CA ASP A 844 32.71 17.91 0.20
C ASP A 844 33.03 17.79 1.71
N ARG A 845 34.10 18.45 2.18
CA ARG A 845 34.39 18.57 3.62
C ARG A 845 33.34 19.45 4.28
N ARG A 846 32.97 19.10 5.51
CA ARG A 846 31.89 19.76 6.25
C ARG A 846 32.40 20.44 7.51
N TYR A 847 32.26 21.75 7.55
CA TYR A 847 32.54 22.58 8.72
C TYR A 847 31.22 22.99 9.37
N PHE A 848 31.13 23.00 10.69
CA PHE A 848 29.92 23.44 11.37
C PHE A 848 30.21 24.05 12.74
N LYS A 849 29.34 24.99 13.16
CA LYS A 849 29.37 25.62 14.47
C LYS A 849 27.94 25.76 14.97
N GLN A 850 27.68 25.23 16.16
CA GLN A 850 26.38 25.25 16.84
C GLN A 850 26.44 26.18 18.06
N GLN A 851 25.42 27.01 18.23
CA GLN A 851 25.27 27.90 19.39
C GLN A 851 23.86 27.81 19.97
N GLU A 852 23.72 27.68 21.29
CA GLU A 852 22.42 27.56 21.96
C GLU A 852 21.67 28.89 21.94
N ILE A 853 20.41 28.86 21.52
CA ILE A 853 19.44 29.96 21.63
C ILE A 853 18.31 29.55 22.59
N THR A 854 17.81 30.50 23.37
CA THR A 854 16.69 30.23 24.31
C THR A 854 15.37 30.74 23.73
N ILE A 855 14.46 29.82 23.44
CA ILE A 855 13.10 30.12 22.97
C ILE A 855 12.15 30.22 24.18
N TYR A 856 11.34 31.27 24.25
CA TYR A 856 10.35 31.50 25.32
C TYR A 856 8.97 31.87 24.75
N ARG A 857 7.93 31.77 25.60
CA ARG A 857 6.54 32.12 25.27
C ARG A 857 6.17 33.45 25.93
N MET A 858 5.77 34.43 25.12
CA MET A 858 5.28 35.74 25.57
C MET A 858 3.75 35.71 25.69
N GLN A 859 3.19 36.56 26.56
CA GLN A 859 1.74 36.65 26.75
C GLN A 859 1.09 37.32 25.54
N GLU A 860 0.00 36.75 25.03
CA GLU A 860 -0.72 37.34 23.88
C GLU A 860 -1.57 38.52 24.38
N GLY A 861 -0.98 39.73 24.37
CA GLY A 861 -1.59 40.97 24.84
C GLY A 861 -0.61 41.98 25.46
N SER A 862 0.67 41.64 25.59
CA SER A 862 1.78 42.52 26.01
C SER A 862 2.62 43.00 24.82
#